data_AF-A0A8C1G6Z4-F1
#
_entry.id   AF-A0A8C1G6Z4-F1
#
_cell.length_a   1.000
_cell.length_b   1.000
_cell.length_c   1.000
_cell.angle_alpha   90.00
_cell.angle_beta   90.00
_cell.angle_gamma   90.00
#
_symmetry.space_group_name_H-M   'P 1'
#
loop_
_entity.id
_entity.type
_entity.pdbx_description
1 polymer ?
#
loop_
_entity_poly.entity_id
_entity_poly.type
_entity_poly.pdbx_seq_one_letter_code
_entity_poly.pdbx_strand_id
1 'polypeptide(L)'
;MPPKKPKDAKANISSSIESEDISLETTVPTEDISSSDEKYGAGKVTKQLLERKELLHNLQKLKIELSQKNLLIDNLKVDHLTKIEELEERLNDALHQKQVLALRLDSQLKLQQDENRKQQVLRKQEMDTIMLRQKQLEETNCQLCDRAGDLRRSLRDLELSEEKYAELKELPEDKLTIPEYVAIRFYEVVNPLRALVTELQVKKSNLSEDLDSHRNQTRSLMESYEEERRARSELEIRCQRVTLELADTKQLIQEGDYKRENYDKIKRERDGYETEVRELRKKLEMLDLTHTALTKERNDLNKEAATLQQSVTLMQKDKEYLNRQNMELNVRCAHQEDRLDRLQTQLEDTKKAREDAYEKYVASRDHYKTEYENKLRDELERIRMKTSHEIESLQRASKEMYERENRNLRETRDNAVIEKDRALNAERDVQGKYDQLLYQFRQLQLSSDSRVAELLNQVKLKKFELERSQMVQEETARNLSLCQIECEKHQKKLEVLTKEFYGLQTSSEKRITELQAQNSEKQARLETYERLEKELDDVTMQAAEMENEDEAERVLFSYGYGANIPTTAKRRLKQSVHLARRVLQLEKQNTLLRRDLERQTAHSSQISEECTTEREDHIAAGEKQHGSRFGETPEPQRGTFCYEASPD
;
A
#
# COMPACT_ATOMS: atom_id res chain seq x y z
N MET A 1 -38.74 26.15 -25.22
CA MET A 1 -37.28 25.97 -25.49
C MET A 1 -36.58 25.60 -24.18
N PRO A 2 -35.43 24.89 -24.22
CA PRO A 2 -34.79 24.34 -23.02
C PRO A 2 -33.85 25.35 -22.33
N PRO A 3 -33.47 25.05 -21.07
CA PRO A 3 -32.04 25.00 -20.73
C PRO A 3 -31.56 23.58 -20.37
N LYS A 4 -30.24 23.40 -20.39
CA LYS A 4 -29.54 22.10 -20.49
C LYS A 4 -29.39 21.38 -19.14
N LYS A 5 -29.35 20.05 -19.18
CA LYS A 5 -28.90 19.18 -18.07
C LYS A 5 -27.40 19.41 -17.75
N PRO A 6 -26.96 19.26 -16.48
CA PRO A 6 -25.66 18.68 -16.16
C PRO A 6 -25.70 17.13 -16.30
N LYS A 7 -24.54 16.47 -16.37
CA LYS A 7 -24.44 15.01 -16.65
C LYS A 7 -24.43 14.17 -15.37
N ASP A 8 -25.05 12.99 -15.44
CA ASP A 8 -24.79 11.89 -14.50
C ASP A 8 -23.34 11.39 -14.63
N ALA A 9 -22.65 11.23 -13.50
CA ALA A 9 -21.36 10.57 -13.43
C ALA A 9 -21.55 9.10 -12.99
N LYS A 10 -21.65 8.17 -13.96
CA LYS A 10 -21.61 6.74 -13.67
C LYS A 10 -20.19 6.32 -13.28
N ALA A 11 -19.91 6.27 -11.97
CA ALA A 11 -18.75 5.58 -11.44
C ALA A 11 -19.04 4.07 -11.37
N ASN A 12 -18.75 3.33 -12.45
CA ASN A 12 -18.65 1.88 -12.37
C ASN A 12 -17.37 1.54 -11.61
N ILE A 13 -17.49 1.20 -10.32
CA ILE A 13 -16.41 0.55 -9.58
C ILE A 13 -16.65 -0.96 -9.70
N SER A 14 -15.79 -1.62 -10.47
CA SER A 14 -15.80 -3.06 -10.68
C SER A 14 -14.39 -3.62 -10.53
N SER A 15 -13.84 -3.48 -9.32
CA SER A 15 -12.81 -4.38 -8.81
C SER A 15 -13.50 -5.73 -8.54
N SER A 16 -13.17 -6.85 -9.18
CA SER A 16 -11.82 -7.42 -9.38
C SER A 16 -11.13 -7.68 -8.05
N ILE A 17 -11.37 -8.89 -7.54
CA ILE A 17 -10.41 -9.80 -6.90
C ILE A 17 -11.05 -11.19 -7.07
N GLU A 18 -10.44 -12.02 -7.90
CA GLU A 18 -10.60 -13.47 -7.79
C GLU A 18 -9.59 -13.88 -6.71
N SER A 19 -10.06 -14.40 -5.59
CA SER A 19 -9.19 -14.83 -4.48
C SER A 19 -8.60 -16.19 -4.81
N GLU A 20 -7.29 -16.27 -4.98
CA GLU A 20 -6.57 -17.50 -5.27
C GLU A 20 -6.68 -18.51 -4.11
N ASP A 21 -7.13 -19.74 -4.39
CA ASP A 21 -7.13 -20.85 -3.43
C ASP A 21 -5.70 -21.30 -3.14
N ILE A 22 -5.01 -20.61 -2.23
CA ILE A 22 -3.70 -21.03 -1.71
C ILE A 22 -3.91 -22.17 -0.72
N SER A 23 -4.11 -23.36 -1.26
CA SER A 23 -4.14 -24.63 -0.53
C SER A 23 -2.77 -24.95 0.05
N LEU A 24 -2.53 -24.52 1.31
CA LEU A 24 -1.32 -24.81 2.08
C LEU A 24 -1.27 -26.28 2.54
N GLU A 25 -1.10 -27.19 1.57
CA GLU A 25 -0.83 -28.61 1.80
C GLU A 25 0.57 -28.78 2.43
N THR A 26 0.62 -28.55 3.74
CA THR A 26 1.86 -28.59 4.53
C THR A 26 2.26 -30.04 4.76
N THR A 27 2.91 -30.61 3.76
CA THR A 27 3.48 -31.97 3.79
C THR A 27 4.52 -32.08 4.90
N VAL A 28 4.12 -32.73 6.01
CA VAL A 28 4.99 -32.96 7.18
C VAL A 28 6.11 -33.92 6.80
N PRO A 29 7.40 -33.54 6.91
CA PRO A 29 8.49 -34.48 6.72
C PRO A 29 8.51 -35.50 7.85
N THR A 30 8.29 -36.78 7.53
CA THR A 30 8.56 -37.89 8.44
C THR A 30 10.08 -38.11 8.53
N GLU A 31 10.73 -37.57 9.56
CA GLU A 31 12.10 -37.96 9.90
C GLU A 31 12.13 -39.26 10.73
N ASP A 32 13.12 -40.11 10.41
CA ASP A 32 13.12 -41.53 10.76
C ASP A 32 13.32 -41.85 12.25
N ILE A 33 12.66 -42.94 12.67
CA ILE A 33 12.88 -43.60 13.96
C ILE A 33 14.21 -44.37 13.90
N SER A 34 15.33 -43.69 14.12
CA SER A 34 16.66 -44.31 14.12
C SER A 34 17.23 -44.48 15.54
N SER A 35 16.81 -45.56 16.21
CA SER A 35 17.45 -46.09 17.42
C SER A 35 18.13 -47.42 17.11
N SER A 36 19.46 -47.42 16.93
CA SER A 36 20.22 -48.65 16.73
C SER A 36 20.31 -49.48 18.01
N ASP A 37 19.83 -50.72 17.96
CA ASP A 37 19.97 -51.70 19.05
C ASP A 37 21.05 -52.72 18.66
N GLU A 38 22.31 -52.39 18.97
CA GLU A 38 23.45 -53.30 18.85
C GLU A 38 24.00 -53.68 20.22
N LYS A 39 24.38 -54.95 20.38
CA LYS A 39 24.65 -55.56 21.70
C LYS A 39 26.13 -55.81 21.95
N TYR A 40 26.43 -56.07 23.22
CA TYR A 40 27.72 -56.45 23.82
C TYR A 40 28.74 -55.32 24.01
N GLY A 41 29.23 -55.22 25.25
CA GLY A 41 30.16 -54.19 25.70
C GLY A 41 30.25 -54.12 27.22
N ALA A 42 30.74 -55.18 27.87
CA ALA A 42 30.90 -55.21 29.33
C ALA A 42 32.07 -54.32 29.78
N GLY A 43 31.80 -53.02 29.96
CA GLY A 43 32.82 -52.01 30.29
C GLY A 43 32.30 -50.93 31.25
N LYS A 44 32.79 -50.99 32.49
CA LYS A 44 32.71 -49.99 33.59
C LYS A 44 31.95 -48.69 33.24
N VAL A 45 30.69 -48.57 33.70
CA VAL A 45 29.92 -47.33 33.63
C VAL A 45 30.61 -46.24 34.45
N THR A 46 31.16 -45.22 33.78
CA THR A 46 31.68 -44.02 34.43
C THR A 46 30.53 -43.04 34.74
N LYS A 47 30.67 -42.25 35.81
CA LYS A 47 29.66 -41.30 36.31
C LYS A 47 29.08 -40.40 35.19
N GLN A 48 29.96 -39.90 34.32
CA GLN A 48 29.64 -39.07 33.15
C GLN A 48 28.62 -39.70 32.19
N LEU A 49 28.57 -41.03 32.08
CA LEU A 49 27.67 -41.73 31.16
C LEU A 49 26.24 -41.84 31.73
N LEU A 50 26.11 -41.91 33.06
CA LEU A 50 24.82 -41.76 33.75
C LEU A 50 24.34 -40.31 33.69
N GLU A 51 25.19 -39.35 34.03
CA GLU A 51 24.89 -37.90 33.93
C GLU A 51 24.42 -37.52 32.51
N ARG A 52 25.07 -38.05 31.46
CA ARG A 52 24.65 -37.85 30.07
C ARG A 52 23.28 -38.46 29.76
N LYS A 53 22.93 -39.61 30.33
CA LYS A 53 21.60 -40.23 30.14
C LYS A 53 20.51 -39.48 30.91
N GLU A 54 20.78 -39.02 32.12
CA GLU A 54 19.85 -38.18 32.90
C GLU A 54 19.59 -36.84 32.21
N LEU A 55 20.63 -36.17 31.70
CA LEU A 55 20.49 -34.96 30.91
C LEU A 55 19.67 -35.18 29.63
N LEU A 56 19.88 -36.29 28.90
CA LEU A 56 19.07 -36.63 27.72
C LEU A 56 17.60 -36.90 28.08
N HIS A 57 17.32 -37.58 29.19
CA HIS A 57 15.95 -37.83 29.66
C HIS A 57 15.25 -36.54 30.10
N ASN A 58 15.96 -35.64 30.80
CA ASN A 58 15.43 -34.33 31.17
C ASN A 58 15.20 -33.45 29.92
N LEU A 59 16.06 -33.52 28.91
CA LEU A 59 15.87 -32.83 27.63
C LEU A 59 14.66 -33.39 26.86
N GLN A 60 14.41 -34.70 26.90
CA GLN A 60 13.17 -35.30 26.37
C GLN A 60 11.92 -34.82 27.12
N LYS A 61 11.95 -34.75 28.47
CA LYS A 61 10.84 -34.18 29.25
C LYS A 61 10.57 -32.74 28.86
N LEU A 62 11.60 -31.90 28.81
CA LEU A 62 11.47 -30.49 28.39
C LEU A 62 10.95 -30.35 26.96
N LYS A 63 11.30 -31.26 26.03
CA LYS A 63 10.69 -31.30 24.68
C LYS A 63 9.19 -31.64 24.71
N ILE A 64 8.76 -32.57 25.57
CA ILE A 64 7.35 -32.95 25.73
C ILE A 64 6.56 -31.83 26.42
N GLU A 65 7.12 -31.20 27.46
CA GLU A 65 6.52 -30.05 28.12
C GLU A 65 6.40 -28.86 27.14
N LEU A 66 7.43 -28.61 26.32
CA LEU A 66 7.39 -27.59 25.27
C LEU A 66 6.30 -27.90 24.22
N SER A 67 6.18 -29.14 23.74
CA SER A 67 5.14 -29.49 22.75
C SER A 67 3.74 -29.41 23.34
N GLN A 68 3.53 -29.76 24.61
CA GLN A 68 2.27 -29.57 25.32
C GLN A 68 1.93 -28.08 25.53
N LYS A 69 2.93 -27.23 25.82
CA LYS A 69 2.74 -25.78 25.92
C LYS A 69 2.43 -25.14 24.57
N ASN A 70 3.09 -25.59 23.49
CA ASN A 70 2.78 -25.15 22.13
C ASN A 70 1.35 -25.56 21.74
N LEU A 71 0.96 -26.82 21.95
CA LEU A 71 -0.41 -27.29 21.69
C LEU A 71 -1.46 -26.46 22.45
N LEU A 72 -1.20 -26.12 23.72
CA LEU A 72 -2.09 -25.26 24.51
C LEU A 72 -2.16 -23.83 23.94
N ILE A 73 -1.03 -23.27 23.51
CA ILE A 73 -0.97 -21.95 22.85
C ILE A 73 -1.73 -21.97 21.52
N ASP A 74 -1.62 -23.04 20.74
CA ASP A 74 -2.26 -23.16 19.43
C ASP A 74 -3.78 -23.40 19.56
N ASN A 75 -4.23 -24.18 20.54
CA ASN A 75 -5.64 -24.27 20.90
C ASN A 75 -6.20 -22.90 21.31
N LEU A 76 -5.50 -22.14 22.16
CA LEU A 76 -5.91 -20.79 22.55
C LEU A 76 -5.94 -19.80 21.37
N LYS A 77 -5.07 -19.96 20.35
CA LYS A 77 -5.19 -19.19 19.10
C LYS A 77 -6.47 -19.53 18.36
N VAL A 78 -6.83 -20.82 18.24
CA VAL A 78 -8.08 -21.25 17.56
C VAL A 78 -9.31 -20.75 18.33
N ASP A 79 -9.33 -20.85 19.66
CA ASP A 79 -10.39 -20.30 20.50
C ASP A 79 -10.51 -18.77 20.34
N HIS A 80 -9.40 -18.05 20.17
CA HIS A 80 -9.42 -16.61 19.92
C HIS A 80 -9.81 -16.23 18.48
N LEU A 81 -9.40 -17.00 17.46
CA LEU A 81 -9.76 -16.77 16.06
C LEU A 81 -11.25 -17.00 15.83
N THR A 82 -11.79 -18.14 16.29
CA THR A 82 -13.24 -18.40 16.24
C THR A 82 -14.05 -17.37 17.03
N LYS A 83 -13.51 -16.86 18.14
CA LYS A 83 -14.14 -15.75 18.89
C LYS A 83 -14.12 -14.42 18.14
N ILE A 84 -13.10 -14.16 17.31
CA ILE A 84 -13.03 -12.99 16.42
C ILE A 84 -14.05 -13.14 15.29
N GLU A 85 -14.07 -14.28 14.60
CA GLU A 85 -15.04 -14.60 13.53
C GLU A 85 -16.49 -14.42 14.01
N GLU A 86 -16.84 -14.96 15.18
CA GLU A 86 -18.14 -14.76 15.83
C GLU A 86 -18.48 -13.28 16.10
N LEU A 87 -17.48 -12.44 16.39
CA LEU A 87 -17.68 -11.02 16.68
C LEU A 87 -17.77 -10.19 15.40
N GLU A 88 -17.06 -10.59 14.35
CA GLU A 88 -17.14 -9.99 13.01
C GLU A 88 -18.49 -10.32 12.34
N GLU A 89 -18.99 -11.54 12.44
CA GLU A 89 -20.33 -11.92 11.97
C GLU A 89 -21.41 -11.07 12.67
N ARG A 90 -21.39 -11.00 14.01
CA ARG A 90 -22.33 -10.17 14.79
C ARG A 90 -22.22 -8.68 14.48
N LEU A 91 -21.02 -8.18 14.16
CA LEU A 91 -20.80 -6.79 13.75
C LEU A 91 -21.42 -6.54 12.37
N ASN A 92 -21.22 -7.45 11.42
CA ASN A 92 -21.81 -7.38 10.07
C ASN A 92 -23.35 -7.42 10.12
N ASP A 93 -23.93 -8.30 10.95
CA ASP A 93 -25.37 -8.33 11.22
C ASP A 93 -25.89 -7.01 11.79
N ALA A 94 -25.21 -6.44 12.80
CA ALA A 94 -25.59 -5.17 13.39
C ALA A 94 -25.49 -4.00 12.40
N LEU A 95 -24.48 -4.01 11.52
CA LEU A 95 -24.32 -3.04 10.43
C LEU A 95 -25.43 -3.19 9.38
N HIS A 96 -25.79 -4.41 8.99
CA HIS A 96 -26.87 -4.67 8.05
C HIS A 96 -28.22 -4.22 8.61
N GLN A 97 -28.55 -4.59 9.85
CA GLN A 97 -29.78 -4.15 10.54
C GLN A 97 -29.85 -2.63 10.64
N LYS A 98 -28.74 -1.96 10.99
CA LYS A 98 -28.64 -0.49 11.01
C LYS A 98 -28.91 0.11 9.62
N GLN A 99 -28.38 -0.48 8.55
CA GLN A 99 -28.58 0.00 7.18
C GLN A 99 -30.04 -0.17 6.72
N VAL A 100 -30.66 -1.31 7.02
CA VAL A 100 -32.09 -1.57 6.74
C VAL A 100 -33.00 -0.60 7.50
N LEU A 101 -32.72 -0.33 8.78
CA LEU A 101 -33.47 0.65 9.57
C LEU A 101 -33.30 2.08 9.04
N ALA A 102 -32.08 2.47 8.65
CA ALA A 102 -31.82 3.77 8.03
C ALA A 102 -32.61 3.94 6.72
N LEU A 103 -32.56 2.96 5.81
CA LEU A 103 -33.31 2.99 4.55
C LEU A 103 -34.83 3.05 4.77
N ARG A 104 -35.33 2.34 5.80
CA ARG A 104 -36.76 2.37 6.17
C ARG A 104 -37.18 3.74 6.70
N LEU A 105 -36.37 4.37 7.54
CA LEU A 105 -36.61 5.73 8.05
C LEU A 105 -36.57 6.77 6.91
N ASP A 106 -35.57 6.68 6.04
CA ASP A 106 -35.44 7.54 4.85
C ASP A 106 -36.65 7.43 3.91
N SER A 107 -37.18 6.21 3.73
CA SER A 107 -38.38 5.95 2.95
C SER A 107 -39.62 6.59 3.58
N GLN A 108 -39.80 6.42 4.90
CA GLN A 108 -40.91 7.04 5.64
C GLN A 108 -40.85 8.57 5.63
N LEU A 109 -39.66 9.16 5.80
CA LEU A 109 -39.45 10.61 5.73
C LEU A 109 -39.76 11.16 4.33
N LYS A 110 -39.35 10.46 3.25
CA LYS A 110 -39.68 10.86 1.87
C LYS A 110 -41.19 10.80 1.60
N LEU A 111 -41.87 9.72 2.04
CA LEU A 111 -43.33 9.60 1.93
C LEU A 111 -44.05 10.73 2.67
N GLN A 112 -43.68 11.00 3.93
CA GLN A 112 -44.28 12.10 4.70
C GLN A 112 -44.01 13.48 4.07
N GLN A 113 -42.82 13.71 3.49
CA GLN A 113 -42.54 14.96 2.77
C GLN A 113 -43.42 15.11 1.52
N ASP A 114 -43.62 14.05 0.74
CA ASP A 114 -44.44 14.09 -0.47
C ASP A 114 -45.95 14.14 -0.17
N GLU A 115 -46.41 13.54 0.93
CA GLU A 115 -47.78 13.74 1.44
C GLU A 115 -48.01 15.18 1.91
N ASN A 116 -47.09 15.75 2.68
CA ASN A 116 -47.18 17.17 3.08
C ASN A 116 -47.16 18.11 1.87
N ARG A 117 -46.33 17.83 0.85
CA ARG A 117 -46.32 18.58 -0.43
C ARG A 117 -47.68 18.49 -1.13
N LYS A 118 -48.27 17.29 -1.26
CA LYS A 118 -49.60 17.10 -1.86
C LYS A 118 -50.68 17.87 -1.08
N GLN A 119 -50.70 17.77 0.24
CA GLN A 119 -51.63 18.52 1.10
C GLN A 119 -51.42 20.04 1.04
N GLN A 120 -50.20 20.52 0.77
CA GLN A 120 -49.94 21.95 0.57
C GLN A 120 -50.40 22.44 -0.81
N VAL A 121 -50.27 21.61 -1.85
CA VAL A 121 -50.77 21.93 -3.20
C VAL A 121 -52.30 21.93 -3.22
N LEU A 122 -52.96 20.93 -2.61
CA LEU A 122 -54.42 20.89 -2.50
C LEU A 122 -54.96 22.11 -1.76
N ARG A 123 -54.44 22.43 -0.57
CA ARG A 123 -54.86 23.63 0.18
C ARG A 123 -54.62 24.96 -0.55
N LYS A 124 -53.62 25.03 -1.44
CA LYS A 124 -53.44 26.17 -2.34
C LYS A 124 -54.53 26.23 -3.40
N GLN A 125 -54.81 25.12 -4.09
CA GLN A 125 -55.87 25.04 -5.09
C GLN A 125 -57.27 25.34 -4.50
N GLU A 126 -57.54 24.84 -3.29
CA GLU A 126 -58.74 25.17 -2.52
C GLU A 126 -58.81 26.68 -2.23
N MET A 127 -57.73 27.28 -1.71
CA MET A 127 -57.66 28.73 -1.47
C MET A 127 -57.84 29.54 -2.76
N ASP A 128 -57.18 29.15 -3.86
CA ASP A 128 -57.26 29.85 -5.15
C ASP A 128 -58.69 29.81 -5.73
N THR A 129 -59.41 28.69 -5.58
CA THR A 129 -60.81 28.59 -6.01
C THR A 129 -61.77 29.39 -5.11
N ILE A 130 -61.51 29.44 -3.80
CA ILE A 130 -62.27 30.29 -2.86
C ILE A 130 -62.03 31.78 -3.18
N MET A 131 -60.78 32.19 -3.39
CA MET A 131 -60.42 33.57 -3.76
C MET A 131 -61.03 34.00 -5.09
N LEU A 132 -61.00 33.12 -6.10
CA LEU A 132 -61.67 33.38 -7.39
C LEU A 132 -63.19 33.53 -7.21
N ARG A 133 -63.81 32.69 -6.37
CA ARG A 133 -65.25 32.77 -6.11
C ARG A 133 -65.63 34.02 -5.29
N GLN A 134 -64.82 34.40 -4.31
CA GLN A 134 -64.99 35.64 -3.56
C GLN A 134 -64.92 36.86 -4.49
N LYS A 135 -63.90 36.93 -5.36
CA LYS A 135 -63.77 38.02 -6.34
C LYS A 135 -64.98 38.15 -7.26
N GLN A 136 -65.51 37.03 -7.77
CA GLN A 136 -66.76 37.03 -8.55
C GLN A 136 -67.95 37.58 -7.75
N LEU A 137 -68.09 37.19 -6.47
CA LEU A 137 -69.17 37.67 -5.61
C LEU A 137 -69.03 39.18 -5.33
N GLU A 138 -67.82 39.65 -5.03
CA GLU A 138 -67.51 41.08 -4.86
C GLU A 138 -67.82 41.88 -6.13
N GLU A 139 -67.39 41.41 -7.31
CA GLU A 139 -67.71 42.03 -8.61
C GLU A 139 -69.22 42.11 -8.85
N THR A 140 -69.99 41.05 -8.55
CA THR A 140 -71.46 41.09 -8.67
C THR A 140 -72.11 41.99 -7.64
N ASN A 141 -71.57 42.07 -6.42
CA ASN A 141 -72.13 42.90 -5.35
C ASN A 141 -71.94 44.39 -5.66
N CYS A 142 -70.77 44.79 -6.16
CA CYS A 142 -70.53 46.15 -6.68
C CYS A 142 -71.54 46.50 -7.79
N GLN A 143 -71.71 45.63 -8.80
CA GLN A 143 -72.70 45.85 -9.88
C GLN A 143 -74.15 45.98 -9.37
N LEU A 144 -74.51 45.27 -8.30
CA LEU A 144 -75.84 45.40 -7.67
C LEU A 144 -75.96 46.71 -6.87
N CYS A 145 -74.91 47.12 -6.16
CA CYS A 145 -74.84 48.41 -5.46
C CYS A 145 -74.93 49.59 -6.44
N ASP A 146 -74.23 49.53 -7.57
CA ASP A 146 -74.26 50.55 -8.62
C ASP A 146 -75.66 50.67 -9.21
N ARG A 147 -76.28 49.56 -9.64
CA ARG A 147 -77.65 49.52 -10.15
C ARG A 147 -78.68 50.01 -9.13
N ALA A 148 -78.51 49.68 -7.85
CA ALA A 148 -79.37 50.20 -6.78
C ALA A 148 -79.15 51.71 -6.55
N GLY A 149 -77.92 52.20 -6.74
CA GLY A 149 -77.59 53.63 -6.75
C GLY A 149 -78.19 54.36 -7.94
N ASP A 150 -78.20 53.75 -9.13
CA ASP A 150 -78.83 54.28 -10.34
C ASP A 150 -80.35 54.39 -10.16
N LEU A 151 -81.01 53.33 -9.68
CA LEU A 151 -82.44 53.34 -9.35
C LEU A 151 -82.79 54.42 -8.31
N ARG A 152 -81.96 54.59 -7.27
CA ARG A 152 -82.11 55.67 -6.27
C ARG A 152 -81.84 57.08 -6.81
N ARG A 153 -81.21 57.20 -7.98
CA ARG A 153 -81.01 58.49 -8.67
C ARG A 153 -82.15 58.77 -9.65
N SER A 154 -82.64 57.78 -10.40
CA SER A 154 -83.81 57.94 -11.29
C SER A 154 -85.13 58.15 -10.54
N LEU A 155 -85.26 57.65 -9.30
CA LEU A 155 -86.46 57.86 -8.46
C LEU A 155 -86.54 59.24 -7.78
N ARG A 156 -85.72 60.22 -8.18
CA ARG A 156 -85.75 61.58 -7.63
C ARG A 156 -86.73 62.50 -8.35
N ASP A 157 -86.74 62.43 -9.68
CA ASP A 157 -87.46 63.36 -10.56
C ASP A 157 -88.67 62.66 -11.17
N LEU A 158 -89.73 62.51 -10.36
CA LEU A 158 -90.94 61.73 -10.67
C LEU A 158 -92.12 62.57 -11.24
N GLU A 159 -91.87 63.80 -11.67
CA GLU A 159 -92.93 64.69 -12.18
C GLU A 159 -93.29 64.35 -13.63
N LEU A 160 -94.50 63.84 -13.83
CA LEU A 160 -95.10 63.61 -15.15
C LEU A 160 -95.97 64.79 -15.59
N SER A 161 -95.96 65.09 -16.89
CA SER A 161 -97.04 65.86 -17.53
C SER A 161 -98.26 64.96 -17.75
N GLU A 162 -99.44 65.55 -17.89
CA GLU A 162 -100.70 64.81 -18.02
C GLU A 162 -100.70 63.91 -19.27
N GLU A 163 -100.11 64.41 -20.36
CA GLU A 163 -99.86 63.70 -21.62
C GLU A 163 -99.02 62.42 -21.40
N LYS A 164 -97.87 62.54 -20.72
CA LYS A 164 -96.96 61.40 -20.47
C LYS A 164 -97.54 60.39 -19.48
N TYR A 165 -98.34 60.86 -18.52
CA TYR A 165 -99.09 59.98 -17.64
C TYR A 165 -100.14 59.17 -18.41
N ALA A 166 -100.83 59.77 -19.39
CA ALA A 166 -101.76 59.04 -20.25
C ALA A 166 -101.02 57.98 -21.09
N GLU A 167 -99.93 58.36 -21.78
CA GLU A 167 -99.09 57.44 -22.58
C GLU A 167 -98.58 56.24 -21.75
N LEU A 168 -98.02 56.50 -20.57
CA LEU A 168 -97.46 55.45 -19.72
C LEU A 168 -98.54 54.57 -19.06
N LYS A 169 -99.76 55.08 -18.86
CA LYS A 169 -100.87 54.34 -18.24
C LYS A 169 -101.55 53.34 -19.18
N GLU A 170 -101.38 53.47 -20.48
CA GLU A 170 -101.84 52.45 -21.45
C GLU A 170 -100.89 51.24 -21.54
N LEU A 171 -99.70 51.30 -20.94
CA LEU A 171 -98.74 50.20 -20.90
C LEU A 171 -99.01 49.25 -19.71
N PRO A 172 -98.92 47.92 -19.91
CA PRO A 172 -99.05 46.95 -18.81
C PRO A 172 -97.84 46.98 -17.87
N GLU A 173 -98.07 46.72 -16.58
CA GLU A 173 -97.06 46.88 -15.52
C GLU A 173 -95.75 46.10 -15.78
N ASP A 174 -95.81 44.92 -16.40
CA ASP A 174 -94.64 44.09 -16.79
C ASP A 174 -93.68 44.77 -17.81
N LYS A 175 -94.11 45.85 -18.48
CA LYS A 175 -93.32 46.59 -19.48
C LYS A 175 -92.82 47.94 -18.99
N LEU A 176 -93.31 48.42 -17.85
CA LEU A 176 -92.86 49.68 -17.26
C LEU A 176 -91.52 49.49 -16.54
N THR A 177 -90.61 50.44 -16.67
CA THR A 177 -89.45 50.48 -15.79
C THR A 177 -89.87 50.90 -14.39
N ILE A 178 -89.09 50.52 -13.37
CA ILE A 178 -89.40 50.83 -11.97
C ILE A 178 -89.62 52.36 -11.74
N PRO A 179 -88.84 53.28 -12.34
CA PRO A 179 -89.11 54.71 -12.24
C PRO A 179 -90.43 55.15 -12.88
N GLU A 180 -90.77 54.64 -14.06
CA GLU A 180 -92.04 54.98 -14.75
C GLU A 180 -93.24 54.48 -13.94
N TYR A 181 -93.19 53.24 -13.44
CA TYR A 181 -94.22 52.69 -12.56
C TYR A 181 -94.45 53.55 -11.31
N VAL A 182 -93.36 53.94 -10.63
CA VAL A 182 -93.45 54.80 -9.44
C VAL A 182 -93.92 56.21 -9.80
N ALA A 183 -93.54 56.75 -10.96
CA ALA A 183 -93.99 58.07 -11.43
C ALA A 183 -95.50 58.10 -11.74
N ILE A 184 -96.06 57.04 -12.35
CA ILE A 184 -97.51 56.91 -12.53
C ILE A 184 -98.22 56.93 -11.16
N ARG A 185 -97.79 56.08 -10.22
CA ARG A 185 -98.41 55.99 -8.89
C ARG A 185 -98.23 57.29 -8.08
N PHE A 186 -97.11 57.99 -8.25
CA PHE A 186 -96.88 59.30 -7.65
C PHE A 186 -97.85 60.35 -8.22
N TYR A 187 -98.00 60.41 -9.55
CA TYR A 187 -98.92 61.33 -10.21
C TYR A 187 -100.39 61.05 -9.84
N GLU A 188 -100.83 59.78 -9.80
CA GLU A 188 -102.19 59.39 -9.38
C GLU A 188 -102.57 59.88 -7.98
N VAL A 189 -101.61 59.94 -7.05
CA VAL A 189 -101.85 60.41 -5.68
C VAL A 189 -101.65 61.92 -5.54
N VAL A 190 -100.62 62.48 -6.19
CA VAL A 190 -100.20 63.88 -5.97
C VAL A 190 -100.99 64.87 -6.80
N ASN A 191 -101.38 64.55 -8.05
CA ASN A 191 -102.14 65.50 -8.88
C ASN A 191 -103.52 65.88 -8.29
N PRO A 192 -104.37 64.95 -7.82
CA PRO A 192 -105.65 65.33 -7.19
C PRO A 192 -105.47 66.12 -5.89
N LEU A 193 -104.37 65.89 -5.14
CA LEU A 193 -104.04 66.69 -3.97
C LEU A 193 -103.56 68.10 -4.34
N ARG A 194 -102.78 68.26 -5.42
CA ARG A 194 -102.41 69.57 -5.98
C ARG A 194 -103.66 70.35 -6.43
N ALA A 195 -104.60 69.69 -7.12
CA ALA A 195 -105.88 70.28 -7.52
C ALA A 195 -106.77 70.68 -6.33
N LEU A 196 -106.86 69.84 -5.29
CA LEU A 196 -107.60 70.18 -4.07
C LEU A 196 -106.99 71.41 -3.37
N VAL A 197 -105.65 71.51 -3.32
CA VAL A 197 -104.95 72.66 -2.73
C VAL A 197 -105.20 73.94 -3.53
N THR A 198 -105.18 73.92 -4.87
CA THR A 198 -105.50 75.11 -5.68
C THR A 198 -106.98 75.51 -5.55
N GLU A 199 -107.91 74.55 -5.53
CA GLU A 199 -109.33 74.82 -5.23
C GLU A 199 -109.53 75.48 -3.85
N LEU A 200 -108.88 74.97 -2.81
CA LEU A 200 -108.97 75.52 -1.45
C LEU A 200 -108.32 76.91 -1.35
N GLN A 201 -107.25 77.16 -2.10
CA GLN A 201 -106.60 78.47 -2.18
C GLN A 201 -107.55 79.51 -2.81
N VAL A 202 -108.27 79.15 -3.88
CA VAL A 202 -109.27 80.01 -4.54
C VAL A 202 -110.51 80.20 -3.66
N LYS A 203 -111.02 79.14 -3.02
CA LYS A 203 -112.14 79.26 -2.06
C LYS A 203 -111.77 80.19 -0.89
N LYS A 204 -110.51 80.19 -0.46
CA LYS A 204 -110.00 81.09 0.58
C LYS A 204 -109.94 82.55 0.11
N SER A 205 -109.45 82.85 -1.10
CA SER A 205 -109.41 84.24 -1.60
C SER A 205 -110.81 84.84 -1.70
N ASN A 206 -111.74 84.10 -2.31
CA ASN A 206 -113.13 84.55 -2.50
C ASN A 206 -113.79 84.85 -1.15
N LEU A 207 -113.65 83.94 -0.16
CA LEU A 207 -114.19 84.15 1.19
C LEU A 207 -113.55 85.33 1.95
N SER A 208 -112.29 85.71 1.66
CA SER A 208 -111.72 86.95 2.21
C SER A 208 -112.29 88.21 1.54
N GLU A 209 -112.51 88.16 0.22
CA GLU A 209 -113.11 89.28 -0.54
C GLU A 209 -114.56 89.53 -0.13
N ASP A 210 -115.37 88.47 0.05
CA ASP A 210 -116.74 88.55 0.57
C ASP A 210 -116.78 89.15 1.99
N LEU A 211 -115.87 88.73 2.86
CA LEU A 211 -115.83 89.17 4.27
C LEU A 211 -115.42 90.65 4.38
N ASP A 212 -114.46 91.11 3.57
CA ASP A 212 -114.09 92.52 3.50
C ASP A 212 -115.16 93.38 2.79
N SER A 213 -115.87 92.83 1.81
CA SER A 213 -117.06 93.46 1.23
C SER A 213 -118.14 93.71 2.29
N HIS A 214 -118.49 92.70 3.10
CA HIS A 214 -119.47 92.84 4.18
C HIS A 214 -119.01 93.78 5.31
N ARG A 215 -117.71 93.80 5.64
CA ARG A 215 -117.13 94.80 6.57
C ARG A 215 -117.33 96.22 6.07
N ASN A 216 -117.11 96.45 4.77
CA ASN A 216 -117.27 97.77 4.15
C ASN A 216 -118.75 98.19 4.06
N GLN A 217 -119.66 97.26 3.72
CA GLN A 217 -121.11 97.48 3.76
C GLN A 217 -121.61 97.83 5.18
N THR A 218 -121.11 97.14 6.20
CA THR A 218 -121.49 97.40 7.61
C THR A 218 -121.04 98.80 8.04
N ARG A 219 -119.84 99.24 7.60
CA ARG A 219 -119.31 100.56 7.94
C ARG A 219 -120.16 101.69 7.37
N SER A 220 -120.49 101.65 6.08
CA SER A 220 -121.31 102.69 5.45
C SER A 220 -122.76 102.71 5.93
N LEU A 221 -123.31 101.57 6.37
CA LEU A 221 -124.62 101.53 7.03
C LEU A 221 -124.61 102.23 8.40
N MET A 222 -123.54 102.12 9.17
CA MET A 222 -123.41 102.84 10.45
C MET A 222 -123.19 104.34 10.24
N GLU A 223 -122.33 104.71 9.28
CA GLU A 223 -122.06 106.11 8.92
C GLU A 223 -123.35 106.84 8.52
N SER A 224 -124.12 106.27 7.58
CA SER A 224 -125.41 106.84 7.14
C SER A 224 -126.50 106.84 8.22
N TYR A 225 -126.54 105.83 9.10
CA TYR A 225 -127.43 105.83 10.27
C TYR A 225 -127.11 106.97 11.25
N GLU A 226 -125.83 107.26 11.49
CA GLU A 226 -125.43 108.38 12.34
C GLU A 226 -125.79 109.73 11.72
N GLU A 227 -125.64 109.90 10.41
CA GLU A 227 -126.01 111.12 9.69
C GLU A 227 -127.52 111.40 9.76
N GLU A 228 -128.37 110.40 9.47
CA GLU A 228 -129.83 110.48 9.62
C GLU A 228 -130.24 110.80 11.08
N ARG A 229 -129.59 110.16 12.05
CA ARG A 229 -129.85 110.43 13.48
C ARG A 229 -129.56 111.88 13.86
N ARG A 230 -128.46 112.47 13.33
CA ARG A 230 -128.11 113.88 13.55
C ARG A 230 -129.14 114.79 12.87
N ALA A 231 -129.38 114.60 11.57
CA ALA A 231 -130.32 115.41 10.78
C ALA A 231 -131.74 115.44 11.37
N ARG A 232 -132.25 114.29 11.83
CA ARG A 232 -133.56 114.18 12.48
C ARG A 232 -133.65 114.99 13.77
N SER A 233 -132.60 114.98 14.60
CA SER A 233 -132.57 115.75 15.84
C SER A 233 -132.55 117.27 15.60
N GLU A 234 -131.86 117.73 14.55
CA GLU A 234 -131.86 119.14 14.16
C GLU A 234 -133.22 119.60 13.63
N LEU A 235 -133.93 118.76 12.87
CA LEU A 235 -135.27 119.05 12.37
C LEU A 235 -136.29 119.12 13.50
N GLU A 236 -136.22 118.22 14.48
CA GLU A 236 -137.13 118.18 15.63
C GLU A 236 -137.01 119.44 16.49
N ILE A 237 -135.77 119.88 16.79
CA ILE A 237 -135.46 121.15 17.48
C ILE A 237 -135.94 122.38 16.66
N ARG A 238 -135.96 122.28 15.32
CA ARG A 238 -136.42 123.36 14.44
C ARG A 238 -137.95 123.46 14.40
N CYS A 239 -138.66 122.33 14.36
CA CYS A 239 -140.13 122.28 14.39
C CYS A 239 -140.71 122.76 15.72
N GLN A 240 -140.14 122.35 16.86
CA GLN A 240 -140.61 122.77 18.19
C GLN A 240 -140.60 124.31 18.35
N ARG A 241 -139.53 124.95 17.89
CA ARG A 241 -139.34 126.41 17.94
C ARG A 241 -140.40 127.17 17.14
N VAL A 242 -140.59 126.81 15.87
CA VAL A 242 -141.60 127.43 14.99
C VAL A 242 -143.03 127.21 15.50
N THR A 243 -143.28 126.10 16.23
CA THR A 243 -144.59 125.82 16.83
C THR A 243 -144.92 126.79 17.98
N LEU A 244 -143.93 127.16 18.80
CA LEU A 244 -144.10 128.13 19.89
C LEU A 244 -144.29 129.56 19.33
N GLU A 245 -143.43 129.98 18.41
CA GLU A 245 -143.50 131.30 17.76
C GLU A 245 -144.87 131.53 17.07
N LEU A 246 -145.47 130.48 16.51
CA LEU A 246 -146.79 130.49 15.87
C LEU A 246 -147.97 130.47 16.88
N ALA A 247 -147.75 130.11 18.13
CA ALA A 247 -148.76 130.12 19.19
C ALA A 247 -148.84 131.51 19.86
N ASP A 248 -147.71 132.04 20.32
CA ASP A 248 -147.62 133.33 21.02
C ASP A 248 -148.17 134.47 20.15
N THR A 249 -147.81 134.48 18.87
CA THR A 249 -148.26 135.48 17.89
C THR A 249 -149.76 135.41 17.57
N LYS A 250 -150.43 134.28 17.82
CA LYS A 250 -151.89 134.16 17.63
C LYS A 250 -152.66 134.62 18.87
N GLN A 251 -152.20 134.26 20.06
CA GLN A 251 -152.91 134.62 21.30
C GLN A 251 -152.82 136.12 21.59
N LEU A 252 -151.65 136.75 21.37
CA LEU A 252 -151.44 138.19 21.60
C LEU A 252 -152.31 139.11 20.72
N ILE A 253 -152.89 138.62 19.62
CA ILE A 253 -153.67 139.41 18.66
C ILE A 253 -155.17 139.41 18.99
N GLN A 254 -155.70 138.40 19.69
CA GLN A 254 -157.15 138.22 19.83
C GLN A 254 -157.82 139.03 20.95
N GLU A 255 -157.16 139.23 22.09
CA GLU A 255 -157.90 139.57 23.34
C GLU A 255 -157.75 141.02 23.84
N GLY A 256 -156.78 141.80 23.34
CA GLY A 256 -156.74 143.27 23.42
C GLY A 256 -156.60 143.96 24.80
N ASP A 257 -156.90 143.29 25.92
CA ASP A 257 -157.09 143.92 27.24
C ASP A 257 -155.79 144.00 28.07
N TYR A 258 -154.69 144.41 27.40
CA TYR A 258 -153.27 144.35 27.80
C TYR A 258 -152.88 145.06 29.12
N LYS A 259 -153.84 145.51 29.94
CA LYS A 259 -153.60 146.11 31.27
C LYS A 259 -154.44 145.52 32.40
N ARG A 260 -155.58 144.86 32.10
CA ARG A 260 -156.35 144.10 33.11
C ARG A 260 -155.98 142.63 33.13
N GLU A 261 -155.89 142.03 31.93
CA GLU A 261 -155.20 140.75 31.74
C GLU A 261 -153.83 140.81 32.43
N ASN A 262 -153.06 141.90 32.24
CA ASN A 262 -151.70 142.00 32.75
C ASN A 262 -151.53 141.83 34.28
N TYR A 263 -152.54 142.06 35.15
CA TYR A 263 -152.39 141.74 36.58
C TYR A 263 -152.59 140.25 36.86
N ASP A 264 -153.68 139.66 36.38
CA ASP A 264 -153.93 138.23 36.53
C ASP A 264 -153.00 137.37 35.65
N LYS A 265 -152.40 137.96 34.61
CA LYS A 265 -151.37 137.40 33.74
C LYS A 265 -150.02 137.50 34.43
N ILE A 266 -149.58 138.64 34.99
CA ILE A 266 -148.39 138.69 35.87
C ILE A 266 -148.57 137.74 37.07
N LYS A 267 -149.79 137.55 37.58
CA LYS A 267 -150.06 136.57 38.63
C LYS A 267 -149.95 135.13 38.14
N ARG A 268 -150.58 134.77 37.01
CA ARG A 268 -150.46 133.45 36.35
C ARG A 268 -149.02 133.15 35.91
N GLU A 269 -148.30 134.14 35.43
CA GLU A 269 -146.88 134.11 35.10
C GLU A 269 -146.05 133.94 36.36
N ARG A 270 -146.35 134.61 37.48
CA ARG A 270 -145.61 134.42 38.75
C ARG A 270 -145.91 133.05 39.38
N ASP A 271 -147.17 132.60 39.38
CA ASP A 271 -147.56 131.24 39.81
C ASP A 271 -146.98 130.17 38.83
N GLY A 272 -146.86 130.51 37.55
CA GLY A 272 -146.29 129.70 36.47
C GLY A 272 -144.76 129.59 36.54
N TYR A 273 -144.05 130.70 36.72
CA TYR A 273 -142.64 130.76 37.04
C TYR A 273 -142.36 130.07 38.39
N GLU A 274 -143.30 130.08 39.36
CA GLU A 274 -143.19 129.24 40.55
C GLU A 274 -143.33 127.73 40.24
N THR A 275 -144.17 127.32 39.27
CA THR A 275 -144.17 125.92 38.78
C THR A 275 -142.91 125.58 38.01
N GLU A 276 -142.46 126.45 37.10
CA GLU A 276 -141.24 126.26 36.30
C GLU A 276 -139.99 126.24 37.19
N VAL A 277 -139.88 127.12 38.19
CA VAL A 277 -138.80 127.08 39.18
C VAL A 277 -138.85 125.80 40.01
N ARG A 278 -140.04 125.28 40.33
CA ARG A 278 -140.17 123.95 40.98
C ARG A 278 -139.76 122.81 40.06
N GLU A 279 -140.09 122.86 38.77
CA GLU A 279 -139.68 121.87 37.79
C GLU A 279 -138.19 121.94 37.44
N LEU A 280 -137.64 123.14 37.27
CA LEU A 280 -136.23 123.39 37.02
C LEU A 280 -135.40 122.99 38.24
N ARG A 281 -135.89 123.21 39.48
CA ARG A 281 -135.28 122.64 40.69
C ARG A 281 -135.29 121.11 40.67
N LYS A 282 -136.40 120.45 40.30
CA LYS A 282 -136.44 118.98 40.14
C LYS A 282 -135.52 118.48 39.02
N LYS A 283 -135.44 119.19 37.89
CA LYS A 283 -134.56 118.85 36.75
C LYS A 283 -133.09 119.04 37.14
N LEU A 284 -132.77 120.10 37.89
CA LEU A 284 -131.45 120.33 38.49
C LEU A 284 -131.11 119.25 39.51
N GLU A 285 -132.01 118.91 40.43
CA GLU A 285 -131.84 117.85 41.43
C GLU A 285 -131.60 116.47 40.78
N MET A 286 -132.31 116.15 39.70
CA MET A 286 -132.05 114.95 38.90
C MET A 286 -130.72 115.01 38.13
N LEU A 287 -130.30 116.20 37.67
CA LEU A 287 -128.97 116.40 37.06
C LEU A 287 -127.85 116.31 38.09
N ASP A 288 -128.04 116.79 39.33
CA ASP A 288 -127.09 116.65 40.43
C ASP A 288 -126.99 115.19 40.90
N LEU A 289 -128.12 114.47 40.96
CA LEU A 289 -128.13 113.02 41.27
C LEU A 289 -127.41 112.20 40.18
N THR A 290 -127.62 112.51 38.90
CA THR A 290 -126.91 111.83 37.80
C THR A 290 -125.45 112.26 37.68
N HIS A 291 -125.12 113.53 37.91
CA HIS A 291 -123.74 114.02 37.94
C HIS A 291 -122.95 113.43 39.12
N THR A 292 -123.57 113.30 40.29
CA THR A 292 -122.94 112.64 41.46
C THR A 292 -122.82 111.13 41.28
N ALA A 293 -123.72 110.48 40.53
CA ALA A 293 -123.57 109.08 40.11
C ALA A 293 -122.38 108.89 39.14
N LEU A 294 -122.35 109.63 38.02
CA LEU A 294 -121.25 109.60 37.04
C LEU A 294 -119.89 109.99 37.68
N THR A 295 -119.90 110.89 38.65
CA THR A 295 -118.69 111.27 39.41
C THR A 295 -118.21 110.13 40.32
N LYS A 296 -119.10 109.32 40.89
CA LYS A 296 -118.71 108.08 41.60
C LYS A 296 -118.13 107.06 40.64
N GLU A 297 -118.83 106.74 39.56
CA GLU A 297 -118.35 105.80 38.53
C GLU A 297 -116.97 106.19 37.99
N ARG A 298 -116.75 107.46 37.64
CA ARG A 298 -115.44 108.00 37.25
C ARG A 298 -114.39 107.82 38.35
N ASN A 299 -114.74 108.09 39.61
CA ASN A 299 -113.82 107.93 40.73
C ASN A 299 -113.49 106.46 41.00
N ASP A 300 -114.42 105.54 40.78
CA ASP A 300 -114.24 104.11 40.98
C ASP A 300 -113.43 103.49 39.84
N LEU A 301 -113.72 103.82 38.58
CA LEU A 301 -112.85 103.51 37.43
C LEU A 301 -111.43 104.06 37.59
N ASN A 302 -111.27 105.24 38.20
CA ASN A 302 -109.95 105.81 38.50
C ASN A 302 -109.23 105.06 39.63
N LYS A 303 -109.94 104.46 40.60
CA LYS A 303 -109.34 103.54 41.58
C LYS A 303 -108.92 102.24 40.88
N GLU A 304 -109.77 101.66 40.05
CA GLU A 304 -109.47 100.44 39.29
C GLU A 304 -108.23 100.63 38.41
N ALA A 305 -108.18 101.72 37.63
CA ALA A 305 -107.01 102.10 36.84
C ALA A 305 -105.74 102.25 37.71
N ALA A 306 -105.84 102.84 38.91
CA ALA A 306 -104.72 102.93 39.83
C ALA A 306 -104.28 101.55 40.38
N THR A 307 -105.21 100.64 40.68
CA THR A 307 -104.87 99.27 41.11
C THR A 307 -104.26 98.43 39.98
N LEU A 308 -104.75 98.57 38.75
CA LEU A 308 -104.17 97.94 37.56
C LEU A 308 -102.76 98.48 37.29
N GLN A 309 -102.56 99.79 37.41
CA GLN A 309 -101.25 100.41 37.28
C GLN A 309 -100.28 99.90 38.36
N GLN A 310 -100.72 99.77 39.62
CA GLN A 310 -99.92 99.15 40.68
C GLN A 310 -99.57 97.69 40.35
N SER A 311 -100.54 96.88 39.90
CA SER A 311 -100.31 95.50 39.46
C SER A 311 -99.29 95.42 38.32
N VAL A 312 -99.36 96.31 37.33
CA VAL A 312 -98.36 96.39 36.24
C VAL A 312 -96.97 96.71 36.79
N THR A 313 -96.83 97.65 37.74
CA THR A 313 -95.52 97.96 38.34
C THR A 313 -94.96 96.83 39.22
N LEU A 314 -95.82 95.96 39.78
CA LEU A 314 -95.37 94.76 40.49
C LEU A 314 -94.87 93.70 39.50
N MET A 315 -95.68 93.36 38.49
CA MET A 315 -95.30 92.41 37.42
C MET A 315 -94.04 92.85 36.66
N GLN A 316 -93.78 94.15 36.54
CA GLN A 316 -92.52 94.68 35.99
C GLN A 316 -91.31 94.35 36.90
N LYS A 317 -91.43 94.51 38.23
CA LYS A 317 -90.38 94.14 39.18
C LYS A 317 -90.12 92.63 39.21
N ASP A 318 -91.18 91.82 39.13
CA ASP A 318 -91.05 90.36 39.08
C ASP A 318 -90.38 89.91 37.78
N LYS A 319 -90.73 90.52 36.63
CA LYS A 319 -90.03 90.34 35.35
C LYS A 319 -88.55 90.74 35.45
N GLU A 320 -88.23 91.87 36.08
CA GLU A 320 -86.83 92.26 36.30
C GLU A 320 -86.07 91.28 37.20
N TYR A 321 -86.69 90.79 38.28
CA TYR A 321 -86.11 89.81 39.18
C TYR A 321 -85.82 88.48 38.45
N LEU A 322 -86.80 87.94 37.72
CA LEU A 322 -86.64 86.73 36.92
C LEU A 322 -85.62 86.89 35.78
N ASN A 323 -85.50 88.09 35.19
CA ASN A 323 -84.47 88.40 34.20
C ASN A 323 -83.06 88.42 34.84
N ARG A 324 -82.89 89.03 36.02
CA ARG A 324 -81.62 88.99 36.78
C ARG A 324 -81.24 87.56 37.13
N GLN A 325 -82.19 86.76 37.61
CA GLN A 325 -81.97 85.35 37.96
C GLN A 325 -81.59 84.51 36.74
N ASN A 326 -82.24 84.70 35.58
CA ASN A 326 -81.85 84.05 34.32
C ASN A 326 -80.44 84.47 33.88
N MET A 327 -80.08 85.76 34.01
CA MET A 327 -78.74 86.24 33.65
C MET A 327 -77.66 85.60 34.55
N GLU A 328 -77.91 85.50 35.86
CA GLU A 328 -77.03 84.79 36.79
C GLU A 328 -76.91 83.30 36.45
N LEU A 329 -78.01 82.63 36.12
CA LEU A 329 -78.00 81.21 35.74
C LEU A 329 -77.22 81.00 34.44
N ASN A 330 -77.43 81.83 33.42
CA ASN A 330 -76.67 81.76 32.17
C ASN A 330 -75.17 81.95 32.38
N VAL A 331 -74.75 82.91 33.23
CA VAL A 331 -73.33 83.09 33.60
C VAL A 331 -72.78 81.88 34.36
N ARG A 332 -73.58 81.24 35.23
CA ARG A 332 -73.18 80.00 35.92
C ARG A 332 -73.07 78.81 34.96
N CYS A 333 -73.97 78.67 33.99
CA CYS A 333 -73.91 77.64 32.94
C CYS A 333 -72.63 77.81 32.11
N ALA A 334 -72.41 79.00 31.54
CA ALA A 334 -71.20 79.32 30.77
C ALA A 334 -69.93 79.03 31.56
N HIS A 335 -69.90 79.30 32.87
CA HIS A 335 -68.74 78.98 33.71
C HIS A 335 -68.55 77.48 34.00
N GLN A 336 -69.61 76.66 34.00
CA GLN A 336 -69.45 75.20 34.07
C GLN A 336 -69.09 74.60 32.69
N GLU A 337 -69.56 75.19 31.59
CA GLU A 337 -69.15 74.82 30.22
C GLU A 337 -67.65 75.08 30.03
N ASP A 338 -67.18 76.31 30.31
CA ASP A 338 -65.77 76.69 30.38
C ASP A 338 -64.92 75.71 31.20
N ARG A 339 -65.48 75.18 32.29
CA ARG A 339 -64.81 74.25 33.20
C ARG A 339 -64.82 72.82 32.66
N LEU A 340 -65.90 72.39 32.02
CA LEU A 340 -65.99 71.09 31.35
C LEU A 340 -64.99 71.01 30.20
N ASP A 341 -64.89 72.04 29.36
CA ASP A 341 -63.95 72.09 28.24
C ASP A 341 -62.50 72.00 28.73
N ARG A 342 -62.13 72.76 29.76
CA ARG A 342 -60.80 72.67 30.39
C ARG A 342 -60.50 71.28 30.94
N LEU A 343 -61.49 70.62 31.55
CA LEU A 343 -61.35 69.25 32.06
C LEU A 343 -61.28 68.20 30.94
N GLN A 344 -61.98 68.42 29.82
CA GLN A 344 -61.88 67.57 28.62
C GLN A 344 -60.50 67.69 27.99
N THR A 345 -59.96 68.89 27.80
CA THR A 345 -58.59 69.10 27.30
C THR A 345 -57.56 68.44 28.21
N GLN A 346 -57.66 68.62 29.53
CA GLN A 346 -56.78 67.93 30.48
C GLN A 346 -56.91 66.39 30.43
N LEU A 347 -58.12 65.86 30.20
CA LEU A 347 -58.35 64.43 30.01
C LEU A 347 -57.79 63.91 28.69
N GLU A 348 -57.78 64.71 27.62
CA GLU A 348 -57.10 64.34 26.39
C GLU A 348 -55.58 64.40 26.50
N ASP A 349 -55.03 65.46 27.10
CA ASP A 349 -53.59 65.62 27.20
C ASP A 349 -52.96 64.57 28.13
N THR A 350 -53.69 64.13 29.16
CA THR A 350 -53.28 62.99 29.99
C THR A 350 -53.44 61.63 29.28
N LYS A 351 -54.39 61.46 28.34
CA LYS A 351 -54.43 60.28 27.46
C LYS A 351 -53.24 60.27 26.49
N LYS A 352 -52.99 61.39 25.79
CA LYS A 352 -51.86 61.57 24.87
C LYS A 352 -50.53 61.31 25.58
N ALA A 353 -50.28 61.95 26.72
CA ALA A 353 -49.05 61.75 27.51
C ALA A 353 -48.86 60.30 28.01
N ARG A 354 -49.95 59.59 28.29
CA ARG A 354 -49.95 58.16 28.61
C ARG A 354 -49.62 57.29 27.39
N GLU A 355 -50.22 57.58 26.24
CA GLU A 355 -49.95 56.89 24.97
C GLU A 355 -48.49 57.10 24.53
N ASP A 356 -47.99 58.34 24.53
CA ASP A 356 -46.58 58.72 24.39
C ASP A 356 -45.63 57.87 25.27
N ALA A 357 -46.00 57.65 26.54
CA ALA A 357 -45.20 56.88 27.49
C ALA A 357 -45.23 55.38 27.18
N TYR A 358 -46.38 54.84 26.74
CA TYR A 358 -46.48 53.46 26.28
C TYR A 358 -45.70 53.22 24.98
N GLU A 359 -45.73 54.15 24.01
CA GLU A 359 -44.94 54.06 22.79
C GLU A 359 -43.44 54.08 23.08
N LYS A 360 -42.97 55.01 23.94
CA LYS A 360 -41.57 55.08 24.38
C LYS A 360 -41.14 53.80 25.12
N TYR A 361 -42.02 53.22 25.95
CA TYR A 361 -41.76 51.93 26.61
C TYR A 361 -41.68 50.76 25.62
N VAL A 362 -42.62 50.67 24.66
CA VAL A 362 -42.64 49.62 23.63
C VAL A 362 -41.40 49.72 22.73
N ALA A 363 -41.07 50.92 22.25
CA ALA A 363 -39.88 51.16 21.44
C ALA A 363 -38.59 50.81 22.20
N SER A 364 -38.49 51.17 23.49
CA SER A 364 -37.34 50.79 24.33
C SER A 364 -37.24 49.28 24.55
N ARG A 365 -38.37 48.61 24.88
CA ARG A 365 -38.46 47.15 25.01
C ARG A 365 -37.99 46.44 23.74
N ASP A 366 -38.49 46.86 22.59
CA ASP A 366 -38.23 46.21 21.31
C ASP A 366 -36.82 46.53 20.78
N HIS A 367 -36.29 47.71 21.08
CA HIS A 367 -34.87 48.03 20.88
C HIS A 367 -33.97 47.10 21.70
N TYR A 368 -34.18 46.97 23.02
CA TYR A 368 -33.38 46.07 23.86
C TYR A 368 -33.54 44.60 23.45
N LYS A 369 -34.76 44.15 23.13
CA LYS A 369 -34.99 42.81 22.57
C LYS A 369 -34.14 42.59 21.31
N THR A 370 -34.18 43.53 20.38
CA THR A 370 -33.41 43.47 19.13
C THR A 370 -31.91 43.47 19.40
N GLU A 371 -31.43 44.25 20.37
CA GLU A 371 -30.02 44.21 20.80
C GLU A 371 -29.61 42.84 21.35
N TYR A 372 -30.41 42.22 22.22
CA TYR A 372 -30.11 40.88 22.75
C TYR A 372 -30.16 39.81 21.66
N GLU A 373 -31.13 39.88 20.74
CA GLU A 373 -31.21 38.98 19.59
C GLU A 373 -30.06 39.19 18.59
N ASN A 374 -29.54 40.42 18.44
CA ASN A 374 -28.33 40.70 17.65
C ASN A 374 -27.09 40.13 18.37
N LYS A 375 -26.86 40.48 19.64
CA LYS A 375 -25.72 40.01 20.43
C LYS A 375 -25.63 38.48 20.46
N LEU A 376 -26.77 37.79 20.65
CA LEU A 376 -26.85 36.33 20.61
C LEU A 376 -26.54 35.76 19.22
N ARG A 377 -27.03 36.39 18.14
CA ARG A 377 -26.67 36.00 16.75
C ARG A 377 -25.17 36.19 16.50
N ASP A 378 -24.59 37.32 16.92
CA ASP A 378 -23.17 37.61 16.77
C ASP A 378 -22.29 36.65 17.59
N GLU A 379 -22.77 36.16 18.74
CA GLU A 379 -22.07 35.15 19.55
C GLU A 379 -22.14 33.76 18.92
N LEU A 380 -23.32 33.35 18.45
CA LEU A 380 -23.49 32.09 17.72
C LEU A 380 -22.64 32.07 16.44
N GLU A 381 -22.57 33.18 15.71
CA GLU A 381 -21.75 33.28 14.49
C GLU A 381 -20.24 33.36 14.82
N ARG A 382 -19.84 34.05 15.89
CA ARG A 382 -18.46 33.99 16.41
C ARG A 382 -18.04 32.57 16.82
N ILE A 383 -18.94 31.80 17.43
CA ILE A 383 -18.69 30.39 17.78
C ILE A 383 -18.57 29.55 16.51
N ARG A 384 -19.52 29.66 15.57
CA ARG A 384 -19.49 28.96 14.27
C ARG A 384 -18.17 29.21 13.54
N MET A 385 -17.81 30.47 13.33
CA MET A 385 -16.58 30.85 12.62
C MET A 385 -15.31 30.33 13.30
N LYS A 386 -15.26 30.32 14.64
CA LYS A 386 -14.16 29.67 15.38
C LYS A 386 -14.13 28.16 15.13
N THR A 387 -15.26 27.46 15.31
CA THR A 387 -15.30 26.01 15.09
C THR A 387 -14.97 25.60 13.66
N SER A 388 -15.43 26.36 12.66
CA SER A 388 -15.04 26.15 11.25
C SER A 388 -13.55 26.34 11.05
N HIS A 389 -12.95 27.41 11.60
CA HIS A 389 -11.52 27.65 11.48
C HIS A 389 -10.67 26.60 12.21
N GLU A 390 -11.12 26.12 13.37
CA GLU A 390 -10.50 25.02 14.12
C GLU A 390 -10.58 23.71 13.32
N ILE A 391 -11.73 23.39 12.71
CA ILE A 391 -11.90 22.23 11.82
C ILE A 391 -10.97 22.34 10.60
N GLU A 392 -10.92 23.48 9.91
CA GLU A 392 -10.00 23.72 8.80
C GLU A 392 -8.52 23.60 9.23
N SER A 393 -8.19 24.05 10.44
CA SER A 393 -6.82 23.99 10.97
C SER A 393 -6.42 22.56 11.30
N LEU A 394 -7.33 21.77 11.91
CA LEU A 394 -7.13 20.34 12.14
C LEU A 394 -7.04 19.55 10.83
N GLN A 395 -7.88 19.86 9.83
CA GLN A 395 -7.80 19.26 8.50
C GLN A 395 -6.47 19.58 7.80
N ARG A 396 -6.01 20.84 7.86
CA ARG A 396 -4.69 21.24 7.34
C ARG A 396 -3.55 20.52 8.07
N ALA A 397 -3.52 20.55 9.40
CA ALA A 397 -2.49 19.90 10.19
C ALA A 397 -2.44 18.37 10.00
N SER A 398 -3.61 17.73 9.92
CA SER A 398 -3.74 16.29 9.62
C SER A 398 -3.25 15.97 8.21
N LYS A 399 -3.66 16.75 7.19
CA LYS A 399 -3.17 16.60 5.82
C LYS A 399 -1.65 16.76 5.75
N GLU A 400 -1.09 17.80 6.35
CA GLU A 400 0.36 18.02 6.36
C GLU A 400 1.11 16.92 7.13
N MET A 401 0.51 16.32 8.16
CA MET A 401 1.08 15.17 8.87
C MET A 401 1.20 13.97 7.91
N TYR A 402 0.11 13.60 7.23
CA TYR A 402 0.14 12.54 6.23
C TYR A 402 1.08 12.86 5.05
N GLU A 403 1.21 14.12 4.63
CA GLU A 403 2.15 14.56 3.59
C GLU A 403 3.62 14.60 4.06
N ARG A 404 3.89 14.71 5.36
CA ARG A 404 5.23 14.50 5.95
C ARG A 404 5.54 13.01 6.02
N GLU A 405 4.63 12.21 6.56
CA GLU A 405 4.78 10.75 6.66
C GLU A 405 4.94 10.09 5.28
N ASN A 406 4.14 10.46 4.29
CA ASN A 406 4.28 9.96 2.91
C ASN A 406 5.62 10.34 2.26
N ARG A 407 6.25 11.44 2.67
CA ARG A 407 7.61 11.78 2.22
C ARG A 407 8.65 10.92 2.93
N ASN A 408 8.58 10.83 4.26
CA ASN A 408 9.46 9.97 5.05
C ASN A 408 9.42 8.51 4.54
N LEU A 409 8.23 7.97 4.26
CA LEU A 409 8.05 6.60 3.72
C LEU A 409 8.64 6.42 2.31
N ARG A 410 8.58 7.45 1.45
CA ARG A 410 9.24 7.43 0.13
C ARG A 410 10.75 7.51 0.27
N GLU A 411 11.25 8.42 1.12
CA GLU A 411 12.68 8.59 1.39
C GLU A 411 13.30 7.33 2.02
N THR A 412 12.63 6.67 2.97
CA THR A 412 13.09 5.39 3.54
C THR A 412 13.05 4.26 2.51
N ARG A 413 12.00 4.18 1.68
CA ARG A 413 11.93 3.23 0.56
C ARG A 413 13.08 3.44 -0.42
N ASP A 414 13.33 4.68 -0.82
CA ASP A 414 14.33 5.02 -1.84
C ASP A 414 15.76 4.80 -1.31
N ASN A 415 16.01 5.09 -0.04
CA ASN A 415 17.23 4.70 0.66
C ASN A 415 17.42 3.17 0.70
N ALA A 416 16.36 2.41 1.01
CA ALA A 416 16.42 0.94 1.02
C ALA A 416 16.63 0.35 -0.38
N VAL A 417 16.08 0.96 -1.44
CA VAL A 417 16.37 0.59 -2.84
C VAL A 417 17.84 0.85 -3.17
N ILE A 418 18.39 2.01 -2.80
CA ILE A 418 19.81 2.35 -3.00
C ILE A 418 20.72 1.37 -2.24
N GLU A 419 20.37 1.00 -1.01
CA GLU A 419 21.14 0.01 -0.23
C GLU A 419 21.07 -1.39 -0.84
N LYS A 420 19.87 -1.83 -1.26
CA LYS A 420 19.68 -3.10 -1.99
C LYS A 420 20.46 -3.11 -3.32
N ASP A 421 20.50 -2.01 -4.07
CA ASP A 421 21.30 -1.94 -5.31
C ASP A 421 22.81 -1.92 -5.05
N ARG A 422 23.28 -1.31 -3.95
CA ARG A 422 24.68 -1.44 -3.49
C ARG A 422 25.00 -2.89 -3.12
N ALA A 423 24.11 -3.57 -2.41
CA ALA A 423 24.27 -4.98 -2.03
C ALA A 423 24.34 -5.90 -3.26
N LEU A 424 23.43 -5.75 -4.23
CA LEU A 424 23.45 -6.51 -5.50
C LEU A 424 24.69 -6.22 -6.34
N ASN A 425 25.26 -5.01 -6.29
CA ASN A 425 26.52 -4.71 -6.96
C ASN A 425 27.70 -5.41 -6.25
N ALA A 426 27.74 -5.38 -4.91
CA ALA A 426 28.77 -6.08 -4.14
C ALA A 426 28.67 -7.62 -4.27
N GLU A 427 27.46 -8.16 -4.36
CA GLU A 427 27.20 -9.57 -4.68
C GLU A 427 27.80 -9.93 -6.05
N ARG A 428 27.48 -9.16 -7.11
CA ARG A 428 28.04 -9.38 -8.46
C ARG A 428 29.56 -9.28 -8.49
N ASP A 429 30.15 -8.36 -7.72
CA ASP A 429 31.61 -8.26 -7.57
C ASP A 429 32.23 -9.47 -6.85
N VAL A 430 31.54 -10.06 -5.87
CA VAL A 430 31.98 -11.28 -5.17
C VAL A 430 31.80 -12.51 -6.06
N GLN A 431 30.66 -12.63 -6.75
CA GLN A 431 30.40 -13.69 -7.72
C GLN A 431 31.44 -13.68 -8.84
N GLY A 432 31.75 -12.51 -9.42
CA GLY A 432 32.80 -12.38 -10.43
C GLY A 432 34.19 -12.79 -9.95
N LYS A 433 34.53 -12.54 -8.67
CA LYS A 433 35.78 -13.02 -8.05
C LYS A 433 35.76 -14.53 -7.81
N TYR A 434 34.61 -15.09 -7.42
CA TYR A 434 34.43 -16.52 -7.25
C TYR A 434 34.54 -17.28 -8.59
N ASP A 435 33.92 -16.76 -9.67
CA ASP A 435 34.01 -17.34 -11.01
C ASP A 435 35.45 -17.27 -11.57
N GLN A 436 36.18 -16.17 -11.30
CA GLN A 436 37.61 -16.07 -11.60
C GLN A 436 38.44 -17.10 -10.82
N LEU A 437 38.14 -17.31 -9.52
CA LEU A 437 38.84 -18.29 -8.68
C LEU A 437 38.51 -19.73 -9.11
N LEU A 438 37.26 -20.03 -9.49
CA LEU A 438 36.88 -21.31 -10.09
C LEU A 438 37.61 -21.55 -11.42
N TYR A 439 37.76 -20.53 -12.26
CA TYR A 439 38.50 -20.65 -13.50
C TYR A 439 39.98 -20.93 -13.25
N GLN A 440 40.61 -20.20 -12.32
CA GLN A 440 41.99 -20.46 -11.89
C GLN A 440 42.16 -21.86 -11.30
N PHE A 441 41.24 -22.30 -10.43
CA PHE A 441 41.24 -23.65 -9.87
C PHE A 441 41.13 -24.72 -10.95
N ARG A 442 40.24 -24.56 -11.94
CA ARG A 442 40.12 -25.50 -13.07
C ARG A 442 41.38 -25.54 -13.94
N GLN A 443 42.06 -24.41 -14.17
CA GLN A 443 43.34 -24.37 -14.89
C GLN A 443 44.48 -25.03 -14.10
N LEU A 444 44.53 -24.81 -12.77
CA LEU A 444 45.48 -25.48 -11.88
C LEU A 444 45.20 -26.99 -11.80
N GLN A 445 43.92 -27.40 -11.78
CA GLN A 445 43.54 -28.80 -11.84
C GLN A 445 43.97 -29.44 -13.16
N LEU A 446 43.64 -28.84 -14.32
CA LEU A 446 44.01 -29.38 -15.63
C LEU A 446 45.53 -29.50 -15.82
N SER A 447 46.30 -28.55 -15.31
CA SER A 447 47.78 -28.58 -15.35
C SER A 447 48.39 -29.53 -14.31
N SER A 448 47.73 -29.76 -13.18
CA SER A 448 48.07 -30.83 -12.23
C SER A 448 47.77 -32.21 -12.83
N ASP A 449 46.59 -32.42 -13.41
CA ASP A 449 46.15 -33.68 -14.00
C ASP A 449 47.02 -34.07 -15.20
N SER A 450 47.40 -33.11 -16.06
CA SER A 450 48.35 -33.35 -17.14
C SER A 450 49.74 -33.70 -16.60
N ARG A 451 50.22 -33.02 -15.55
CA ARG A 451 51.51 -33.34 -14.91
C ARG A 451 51.51 -34.69 -14.21
N VAL A 452 50.39 -35.09 -13.61
CA VAL A 452 50.19 -36.44 -13.05
C VAL A 452 50.19 -37.49 -14.17
N ALA A 453 49.54 -37.23 -15.30
CA ALA A 453 49.59 -38.11 -16.46
C ALA A 453 51.00 -38.25 -17.07
N GLU A 454 51.77 -37.16 -17.17
CA GLU A 454 53.18 -37.17 -17.55
C GLU A 454 54.00 -38.05 -16.60
N LEU A 455 53.89 -37.82 -15.28
CA LEU A 455 54.65 -38.57 -14.28
C LEU A 455 54.26 -40.06 -14.25
N LEU A 456 52.97 -40.39 -14.38
CA LEU A 456 52.51 -41.78 -14.51
C LEU A 456 53.07 -42.45 -15.77
N ASN A 457 53.19 -41.73 -16.88
CA ASN A 457 53.79 -42.28 -18.10
C ASN A 457 55.32 -42.42 -17.98
N GLN A 458 56.01 -41.48 -17.31
CA GLN A 458 57.43 -41.62 -16.96
C GLN A 458 57.67 -42.82 -16.03
N VAL A 459 56.82 -43.05 -15.02
CA VAL A 459 56.90 -44.21 -14.13
C VAL A 459 56.65 -45.52 -14.89
N LYS A 460 55.69 -45.57 -15.83
CA LYS A 460 55.50 -46.74 -16.71
C LYS A 460 56.76 -47.02 -17.56
N LEU A 461 57.34 -45.99 -18.18
CA LEU A 461 58.57 -46.13 -18.97
C LEU A 461 59.75 -46.61 -18.10
N LYS A 462 59.95 -46.03 -16.91
CA LYS A 462 60.99 -46.46 -15.97
C LYS A 462 60.74 -47.88 -15.44
N LYS A 463 59.48 -48.30 -15.29
CA LYS A 463 59.13 -49.68 -14.98
C LYS A 463 59.53 -50.64 -16.12
N PHE A 464 59.19 -50.33 -17.38
CA PHE A 464 59.61 -51.16 -18.52
C PHE A 464 61.14 -51.20 -18.71
N GLU A 465 61.84 -50.09 -18.46
CA GLU A 465 63.31 -50.06 -18.45
C GLU A 465 63.89 -50.93 -17.33
N LEU A 466 63.28 -50.91 -16.13
CA LEU A 466 63.67 -51.76 -15.00
C LEU A 466 63.41 -53.24 -15.31
N GLU A 467 62.23 -53.60 -15.80
CA GLU A 467 61.88 -54.99 -16.18
C GLU A 467 62.83 -55.53 -17.26
N ARG A 468 63.16 -54.72 -18.28
CA ARG A 468 64.17 -55.06 -19.29
C ARG A 468 65.56 -55.26 -18.67
N SER A 469 65.97 -54.37 -17.75
CA SER A 469 67.27 -54.46 -17.09
C SER A 469 67.35 -55.65 -16.12
N GLN A 470 66.23 -56.02 -15.48
CA GLN A 470 66.10 -57.21 -14.66
C GLN A 470 66.22 -58.48 -15.50
N MET A 471 65.56 -58.58 -16.66
CA MET A 471 65.75 -59.75 -17.54
C MET A 471 67.20 -59.90 -17.99
N VAL A 472 67.88 -58.81 -18.38
CA VAL A 472 69.30 -58.83 -18.74
C VAL A 472 70.18 -59.19 -17.54
N GLN A 473 69.85 -58.75 -16.32
CA GLN A 473 70.54 -59.16 -15.10
C GLN A 473 70.36 -60.66 -14.83
N GLU A 474 69.15 -61.20 -14.99
CA GLU A 474 68.89 -62.63 -14.81
C GLU A 474 69.59 -63.48 -15.87
N GLU A 475 69.58 -63.07 -17.14
CA GLU A 475 70.30 -63.74 -18.23
C GLU A 475 71.82 -63.74 -17.99
N THR A 476 72.40 -62.59 -17.61
CA THR A 476 73.83 -62.51 -17.29
C THR A 476 74.19 -63.30 -16.03
N ALA A 477 73.32 -63.37 -15.02
CA ALA A 477 73.51 -64.22 -13.84
C ALA A 477 73.41 -65.72 -14.18
N ARG A 478 72.46 -66.14 -15.03
CA ARG A 478 72.36 -67.51 -15.57
C ARG A 478 73.62 -67.88 -16.34
N ASN A 479 74.09 -67.01 -17.24
CA ASN A 479 75.30 -67.23 -18.02
C ASN A 479 76.54 -67.32 -17.12
N LEU A 480 76.67 -66.46 -16.10
CA LEU A 480 77.75 -66.55 -15.11
C LEU A 480 77.73 -67.88 -14.35
N SER A 481 76.55 -68.35 -13.94
CA SER A 481 76.40 -69.65 -13.26
C SER A 481 76.77 -70.83 -14.18
N LEU A 482 76.39 -70.78 -15.47
CA LEU A 482 76.82 -71.77 -16.46
C LEU A 482 78.35 -71.76 -16.63
N CYS A 483 78.96 -70.58 -16.80
CA CYS A 483 80.43 -70.46 -16.87
C CYS A 483 81.12 -70.97 -15.60
N GLN A 484 80.56 -70.75 -14.40
CA GLN A 484 81.08 -71.31 -13.15
C GLN A 484 81.04 -72.84 -13.14
N ILE A 485 79.91 -73.45 -13.57
CA ILE A 485 79.77 -74.91 -13.70
C ILE A 485 80.76 -75.47 -14.74
N GLU A 486 81.01 -74.74 -15.83
CA GLU A 486 82.03 -75.13 -16.81
C GLU A 486 83.45 -75.01 -16.24
N CYS A 487 83.79 -73.93 -15.53
CA CYS A 487 85.06 -73.80 -14.81
C CYS A 487 85.26 -74.95 -13.82
N GLU A 488 84.26 -75.28 -13.00
CA GLU A 488 84.31 -76.46 -12.10
C GLU A 488 84.55 -77.77 -12.87
N LYS A 489 83.85 -77.98 -13.99
CA LYS A 489 83.99 -79.17 -14.85
C LYS A 489 85.38 -79.25 -15.48
N HIS A 490 85.96 -78.12 -15.87
CA HIS A 490 87.34 -78.04 -16.37
C HIS A 490 88.37 -78.26 -15.25
N GLN A 491 88.12 -77.76 -14.04
CA GLN A 491 88.98 -77.98 -12.87
C GLN A 491 88.94 -79.44 -12.38
N LYS A 492 87.75 -80.06 -12.33
CA LYS A 492 87.57 -81.50 -12.05
C LYS A 492 88.23 -82.38 -13.13
N LYS A 493 88.20 -81.97 -14.41
CA LYS A 493 88.99 -82.62 -15.48
C LYS A 493 90.50 -82.49 -15.25
N LEU A 494 90.98 -81.30 -14.88
CA LEU A 494 92.39 -81.09 -14.54
C LEU A 494 92.81 -81.99 -13.36
N GLU A 495 92.04 -82.05 -12.27
CA GLU A 495 92.34 -82.96 -11.15
C GLU A 495 92.46 -84.42 -11.57
N VAL A 496 91.59 -84.91 -12.47
CA VAL A 496 91.66 -86.28 -12.99
C VAL A 496 92.92 -86.46 -13.84
N LEU A 497 93.19 -85.56 -14.78
CA LEU A 497 94.38 -85.63 -15.64
C LEU A 497 95.68 -85.50 -14.82
N THR A 498 95.70 -84.72 -13.75
CA THR A 498 96.82 -84.63 -12.80
C THR A 498 97.00 -85.93 -12.02
N LYS A 499 95.91 -86.59 -11.58
CA LYS A 499 95.97 -87.91 -10.93
C LYS A 499 96.46 -88.99 -11.90
N GLU A 500 96.00 -88.98 -13.15
CA GLU A 500 96.46 -89.88 -14.21
C GLU A 500 97.93 -89.64 -14.57
N PHE A 501 98.36 -88.37 -14.67
CA PHE A 501 99.76 -87.99 -14.90
C PHE A 501 100.68 -88.49 -13.78
N TYR A 502 100.34 -88.22 -12.50
CA TYR A 502 101.14 -88.73 -11.39
C TYR A 502 101.11 -90.26 -11.27
N GLY A 503 100.00 -90.91 -11.63
CA GLY A 503 99.90 -92.37 -11.72
C GLY A 503 100.83 -92.94 -12.81
N LEU A 504 100.81 -92.35 -14.00
CA LEU A 504 101.71 -92.69 -15.11
C LEU A 504 103.17 -92.46 -14.74
N GLN A 505 103.51 -91.30 -14.17
CA GLN A 505 104.86 -90.99 -13.67
C GLN A 505 105.33 -92.02 -12.63
N THR A 506 104.51 -92.31 -11.62
CA THR A 506 104.85 -93.32 -10.60
C THR A 506 105.03 -94.72 -11.23
N SER A 507 104.29 -95.04 -12.29
CA SER A 507 104.43 -96.31 -13.01
C SER A 507 105.69 -96.37 -13.89
N SER A 508 106.08 -95.26 -14.52
CA SER A 508 107.28 -95.20 -15.36
C SER A 508 108.55 -95.14 -14.52
N GLU A 509 108.55 -94.43 -13.39
CA GLU A 509 109.66 -94.42 -12.41
C GLU A 509 109.88 -95.82 -11.81
N LYS A 510 108.80 -96.55 -11.48
CA LYS A 510 108.88 -97.99 -11.13
C LYS A 510 109.45 -98.82 -12.27
N ARG A 511 109.02 -98.59 -13.50
CA ARG A 511 109.52 -99.34 -14.67
C ARG A 511 110.99 -99.07 -14.97
N ILE A 512 111.45 -97.83 -14.78
CA ILE A 512 112.85 -97.42 -14.92
C ILE A 512 113.71 -98.09 -13.85
N THR A 513 113.26 -98.09 -12.58
CA THR A 513 114.00 -98.73 -11.48
C THR A 513 114.02 -100.26 -11.60
N GLU A 514 112.92 -100.90 -12.03
CA GLU A 514 112.90 -102.32 -12.42
C GLU A 514 113.93 -102.65 -13.51
N LEU A 515 113.98 -101.85 -14.58
CA LEU A 515 114.90 -102.07 -15.70
C LEU A 515 116.36 -101.80 -15.31
N GLN A 516 116.63 -100.78 -14.49
CA GLN A 516 117.97 -100.51 -13.96
C GLN A 516 118.46 -101.68 -13.09
N ALA A 517 117.60 -102.23 -12.21
CA ALA A 517 117.93 -103.41 -11.41
C ALA A 517 118.25 -104.62 -12.31
N GLN A 518 117.39 -104.95 -13.27
CA GLN A 518 117.62 -106.05 -14.23
C GLN A 518 118.92 -105.85 -15.04
N ASN A 519 119.23 -104.62 -15.46
CA ASN A 519 120.43 -104.34 -16.22
C ASN A 519 121.70 -104.51 -15.36
N SER A 520 121.66 -104.10 -14.08
CA SER A 520 122.76 -104.33 -13.14
C SER A 520 123.01 -105.83 -12.88
N GLU A 521 121.95 -106.64 -12.78
CA GLU A 521 122.05 -108.09 -12.63
C GLU A 521 122.65 -108.76 -13.89
N LYS A 522 122.24 -108.29 -15.07
CA LYS A 522 122.79 -108.73 -16.36
C LYS A 522 124.28 -108.40 -16.48
N GLN A 523 124.68 -107.19 -16.09
CA GLN A 523 126.07 -106.73 -16.11
C GLN A 523 126.95 -107.61 -15.21
N ALA A 524 126.52 -107.84 -13.96
CA ALA A 524 127.25 -108.67 -13.00
C ALA A 524 127.41 -110.12 -13.46
N ARG A 525 126.40 -110.71 -14.12
CA ARG A 525 126.52 -112.05 -14.75
C ARG A 525 127.56 -112.04 -15.88
N LEU A 526 127.60 -111.01 -16.70
CA LEU A 526 128.54 -110.91 -17.84
C LEU A 526 130.00 -110.87 -17.35
N GLU A 527 130.29 -110.04 -16.33
CA GLU A 527 131.60 -109.97 -15.67
C GLU A 527 132.07 -111.30 -15.04
N THR A 528 131.16 -112.24 -14.72
CA THR A 528 131.54 -113.57 -14.23
C THR A 528 131.89 -114.54 -15.36
N TYR A 529 131.30 -114.40 -16.55
CA TYR A 529 131.66 -115.23 -17.70
C TYR A 529 133.02 -114.81 -18.30
N GLU A 530 133.29 -113.50 -18.41
CA GLU A 530 134.57 -112.97 -18.94
C GLU A 530 135.81 -113.35 -18.12
N ARG A 531 135.63 -113.72 -16.84
CA ARG A 531 136.70 -114.30 -16.00
C ARG A 531 136.93 -115.78 -16.30
N LEU A 532 135.85 -116.55 -16.40
CA LEU A 532 135.90 -117.99 -16.65
C LEU A 532 136.51 -118.34 -18.03
N GLU A 533 136.34 -117.50 -19.05
CA GLU A 533 137.00 -117.73 -20.35
C GLU A 533 138.52 -117.57 -20.26
N LYS A 534 139.02 -116.53 -19.58
CA LYS A 534 140.48 -116.29 -19.42
C LYS A 534 141.17 -117.43 -18.66
N GLU A 535 140.53 -117.95 -17.62
CA GLU A 535 141.03 -119.10 -16.85
C GLU A 535 141.11 -120.40 -17.67
N LEU A 536 140.35 -120.53 -18.77
CA LEU A 536 140.36 -121.73 -19.63
C LEU A 536 141.42 -121.69 -20.74
N ASP A 537 141.75 -120.50 -21.25
CA ASP A 537 142.77 -120.33 -22.29
C ASP A 537 144.18 -120.60 -21.75
N ASP A 538 144.53 -120.07 -20.57
CA ASP A 538 145.84 -120.29 -19.92
C ASP A 538 146.13 -121.78 -19.66
N VAL A 539 145.12 -122.53 -19.21
CA VAL A 539 145.21 -123.99 -18.98
C VAL A 539 145.43 -124.75 -20.29
N THR A 540 144.83 -124.25 -21.39
CA THR A 540 144.95 -124.89 -22.71
C THR A 540 146.35 -124.69 -23.31
N MET A 541 147.02 -123.57 -23.02
CA MET A 541 148.44 -123.37 -23.37
C MET A 541 149.37 -124.31 -22.59
N GLN A 542 149.28 -124.34 -21.25
CA GLN A 542 150.20 -125.14 -20.41
C GLN A 542 150.15 -126.65 -20.74
N ALA A 543 148.99 -127.16 -21.16
CA ALA A 543 148.84 -128.55 -21.59
C ALA A 543 149.48 -128.87 -22.96
N ALA A 544 149.77 -127.87 -23.79
CA ALA A 544 150.28 -128.06 -25.15
C ALA A 544 151.81 -128.16 -25.24
N GLU A 545 152.54 -127.50 -24.33
CA GLU A 545 154.01 -127.41 -24.36
C GLU A 545 154.74 -128.65 -23.81
N MET A 546 154.07 -129.43 -22.95
CA MET A 546 154.64 -130.63 -22.32
C MET A 546 154.91 -131.75 -23.34
N GLU A 547 156.17 -132.21 -23.42
CA GLU A 547 156.58 -133.22 -24.43
C GLU A 547 156.21 -134.68 -24.06
N ASN A 548 156.00 -135.00 -22.77
CA ASN A 548 155.48 -136.30 -22.30
C ASN A 548 153.94 -136.32 -22.25
N GLU A 549 153.31 -137.41 -22.70
CA GLU A 549 151.84 -137.56 -22.65
C GLU A 549 151.31 -137.79 -21.23
N ASP A 550 151.96 -138.66 -20.44
CA ASP A 550 151.62 -138.95 -19.02
C ASP A 550 151.86 -137.76 -18.06
N GLU A 551 152.39 -136.65 -18.59
CA GLU A 551 152.77 -135.45 -17.85
C GLU A 551 151.89 -134.27 -18.29
N ALA A 552 151.59 -134.16 -19.59
CA ALA A 552 150.51 -133.31 -20.10
C ALA A 552 149.14 -133.69 -19.52
N GLU A 553 148.80 -134.99 -19.41
CA GLU A 553 147.56 -135.41 -18.74
C GLU A 553 147.54 -135.05 -17.25
N ARG A 554 148.70 -134.94 -16.58
CA ARG A 554 148.80 -134.50 -15.19
C ARG A 554 148.55 -132.99 -15.03
N VAL A 555 149.10 -132.15 -15.92
CA VAL A 555 148.83 -130.70 -15.93
C VAL A 555 147.34 -130.41 -16.19
N LEU A 556 146.74 -131.14 -17.15
CA LEU A 556 145.28 -131.12 -17.35
C LEU A 556 144.52 -131.54 -16.07
N PHE A 557 144.95 -132.63 -15.41
CA PHE A 557 144.26 -133.13 -14.21
C PHE A 557 144.31 -132.14 -13.03
N SER A 558 145.41 -131.41 -12.83
CA SER A 558 145.51 -130.37 -11.79
C SER A 558 144.50 -129.23 -11.95
N TYR A 559 144.10 -128.89 -13.17
CA TYR A 559 143.04 -127.91 -13.46
C TYR A 559 141.64 -128.55 -13.60
N GLY A 560 141.39 -129.66 -12.89
CA GLY A 560 140.04 -130.21 -12.72
C GLY A 560 139.51 -131.07 -13.86
N TYR A 561 140.35 -131.47 -14.83
CA TYR A 561 139.98 -132.29 -16.01
C TYR A 561 139.36 -133.67 -15.69
N GLY A 562 139.37 -134.09 -14.42
CA GLY A 562 138.67 -135.27 -13.92
C GLY A 562 137.21 -135.06 -13.48
N ALA A 563 136.77 -133.84 -13.13
CA ALA A 563 135.68 -133.66 -12.17
C ALA A 563 134.26 -133.46 -12.75
N ASN A 564 134.03 -132.46 -13.63
CA ASN A 564 132.65 -132.02 -13.97
C ASN A 564 132.45 -131.47 -15.41
N ILE A 565 133.29 -131.88 -16.37
CA ILE A 565 133.19 -131.43 -17.77
C ILE A 565 132.34 -132.41 -18.61
N PRO A 566 131.25 -131.96 -19.28
CA PRO A 566 130.43 -132.82 -20.14
C PRO A 566 131.24 -133.54 -21.23
N THR A 567 130.83 -134.77 -21.58
CA THR A 567 131.61 -135.67 -22.46
C THR A 567 131.90 -135.09 -23.86
N THR A 568 131.02 -134.25 -24.39
CA THR A 568 131.22 -133.51 -25.65
C THR A 568 132.27 -132.41 -25.52
N ALA A 569 132.26 -131.66 -24.41
CA ALA A 569 133.27 -130.65 -24.10
C ALA A 569 134.64 -131.30 -23.80
N LYS A 570 134.68 -132.44 -23.09
CA LYS A 570 135.90 -133.23 -22.87
C LYS A 570 136.55 -133.68 -24.19
N ARG A 571 135.73 -134.08 -25.18
CA ARG A 571 136.22 -134.41 -26.53
C ARG A 571 136.72 -133.17 -27.28
N ARG A 572 136.02 -132.04 -27.20
CA ARG A 572 136.49 -130.76 -27.78
C ARG A 572 137.82 -130.33 -27.16
N LEU A 573 137.96 -130.29 -25.83
CA LEU A 573 139.20 -129.83 -25.20
C LEU A 573 140.40 -130.72 -25.54
N LYS A 574 140.22 -132.05 -25.63
CA LYS A 574 141.29 -132.93 -26.15
C LYS A 574 141.61 -132.67 -27.62
N GLN A 575 140.62 -132.32 -28.45
CA GLN A 575 140.86 -131.84 -29.81
C GLN A 575 141.55 -130.46 -29.82
N SER A 576 141.23 -129.54 -28.90
CA SER A 576 141.91 -128.24 -28.75
C SER A 576 143.38 -128.44 -28.40
N VAL A 577 143.71 -129.30 -27.43
CA VAL A 577 145.10 -129.59 -27.04
C VAL A 577 145.84 -130.36 -28.14
N HIS A 578 145.21 -131.29 -28.84
CA HIS A 578 145.83 -131.94 -30.00
C HIS A 578 146.01 -130.98 -31.19
N LEU A 579 145.11 -130.02 -31.40
CA LEU A 579 145.27 -128.95 -32.41
C LEU A 579 146.37 -127.98 -31.99
N ALA A 580 146.41 -127.54 -30.73
CA ALA A 580 147.47 -126.70 -30.18
C ALA A 580 148.84 -127.37 -30.32
N ARG A 581 148.99 -128.63 -29.86
CA ARG A 581 150.20 -129.44 -30.10
C ARG A 581 150.55 -129.54 -31.59
N ARG A 582 149.57 -129.74 -32.48
CA ARG A 582 149.80 -129.84 -33.92
C ARG A 582 150.17 -128.48 -34.55
N VAL A 583 149.66 -127.37 -34.04
CA VAL A 583 150.09 -126.01 -34.41
C VAL A 583 151.50 -125.76 -33.91
N LEU A 584 151.82 -126.02 -32.64
CA LEU A 584 153.17 -125.93 -32.05
C LEU A 584 154.19 -126.80 -32.81
N GLN A 585 153.78 -127.98 -33.27
CA GLN A 585 154.61 -128.87 -34.08
C GLN A 585 154.76 -128.38 -35.53
N LEU A 586 153.69 -127.82 -36.12
CA LEU A 586 153.74 -127.11 -37.41
C LEU A 586 154.53 -125.79 -37.31
N GLU A 587 154.67 -125.17 -36.14
CA GLU A 587 155.47 -123.98 -35.87
C GLU A 587 156.93 -124.31 -35.56
N LYS A 588 157.23 -125.41 -34.85
CA LYS A 588 158.58 -126.02 -34.83
C LYS A 588 159.01 -126.36 -36.27
N GLN A 589 158.10 -126.85 -37.11
CA GLN A 589 158.35 -127.04 -38.55
C GLN A 589 158.43 -125.72 -39.33
N ASN A 590 157.59 -124.71 -39.05
CA ASN A 590 157.63 -123.41 -39.74
C ASN A 590 158.91 -122.64 -39.40
N THR A 591 159.41 -122.73 -38.17
CA THR A 591 160.67 -122.12 -37.74
C THR A 591 161.89 -122.87 -38.24
N LEU A 592 161.82 -124.19 -38.41
CA LEU A 592 162.83 -124.95 -39.18
C LEU A 592 162.81 -124.55 -40.66
N LEU A 593 161.64 -124.54 -41.30
CA LEU A 593 161.49 -124.13 -42.70
C LEU A 593 161.86 -122.66 -42.91
N ARG A 594 161.63 -121.75 -41.95
CA ARG A 594 162.11 -120.37 -41.99
C ARG A 594 163.61 -120.28 -41.78
N ARG A 595 164.22 -121.07 -40.88
CA ARG A 595 165.69 -121.16 -40.75
C ARG A 595 166.35 -121.75 -41.98
N ASP A 596 165.71 -122.69 -42.65
CA ASP A 596 166.19 -123.24 -43.92
C ASP A 596 165.91 -122.27 -45.09
N LEU A 597 164.84 -121.46 -45.03
CA LEU A 597 164.67 -120.30 -45.92
C LEU A 597 165.79 -119.27 -45.69
N GLU A 598 166.10 -118.93 -44.43
CA GLU A 598 167.17 -118.02 -44.02
C GLU A 598 168.55 -118.56 -44.44
N ARG A 599 168.77 -119.88 -44.38
CA ARG A 599 169.97 -120.53 -44.93
C ARG A 599 170.03 -120.48 -46.45
N GLN A 600 168.91 -120.67 -47.14
CA GLN A 600 168.85 -120.57 -48.60
C GLN A 600 168.97 -119.12 -49.09
N THR A 601 168.44 -118.14 -48.35
CA THR A 601 168.68 -116.70 -48.62
C THR A 601 170.08 -116.27 -48.19
N ALA A 602 170.69 -116.89 -47.17
CA ALA A 602 172.12 -116.74 -46.89
C ALA A 602 172.98 -117.39 -48.00
N HIS A 603 172.54 -118.48 -48.63
CA HIS A 603 173.20 -119.02 -49.82
C HIS A 603 173.02 -118.11 -51.06
N SER A 604 171.85 -117.46 -51.18
CA SER A 604 171.61 -116.35 -52.11
C SER A 604 172.40 -115.10 -51.75
N SER A 605 172.96 -115.02 -50.53
CA SER A 605 173.84 -113.94 -50.08
C SER A 605 175.30 -114.28 -50.40
N GLN A 606 175.78 -115.50 -50.11
CA GLN A 606 177.16 -115.91 -50.38
C GLN A 606 177.50 -115.96 -51.88
N ILE A 607 176.58 -116.36 -52.76
CA ILE A 607 176.79 -116.21 -54.22
C ILE A 607 176.67 -114.74 -54.67
N SER A 608 176.08 -113.85 -53.86
CA SER A 608 176.16 -112.39 -54.06
C SER A 608 177.36 -111.72 -53.36
N GLU A 609 178.18 -112.46 -52.63
CA GLU A 609 179.47 -111.99 -52.10
C GLU A 609 180.60 -112.22 -53.13
N GLU A 610 180.40 -113.12 -54.10
CA GLU A 610 181.11 -113.12 -55.40
C GLU A 610 180.46 -112.17 -56.44
N CYS A 611 179.59 -111.23 -56.00
CA CYS A 611 179.26 -110.08 -56.83
C CYS A 611 180.55 -109.26 -57.05
N THR A 612 180.94 -109.09 -58.31
CA THR A 612 182.14 -108.39 -58.80
C THR A 612 183.48 -108.94 -58.28
N THR A 613 184.59 -108.84 -59.01
CA THR A 613 184.88 -108.07 -60.22
C THR A 613 185.13 -108.93 -61.46
N GLU A 614 184.73 -108.41 -62.63
CA GLU A 614 185.30 -108.78 -63.93
C GLU A 614 186.16 -107.65 -64.54
N ARG A 615 186.25 -106.49 -63.86
CA ARG A 615 187.06 -105.29 -64.19
C ARG A 615 187.26 -104.45 -62.92
N GLU A 616 188.43 -104.38 -62.30
CA GLU A 616 189.69 -105.13 -62.55
C GLU A 616 189.41 -106.65 -62.73
N ASP A 617 190.13 -107.43 -63.51
CA ASP A 617 191.57 -107.72 -63.41
C ASP A 617 192.05 -108.11 -61.98
N HIS A 618 191.21 -107.94 -60.94
CA HIS A 618 191.40 -108.21 -59.51
C HIS A 618 190.07 -108.01 -58.71
N ILE A 619 189.55 -109.07 -58.07
CA ILE A 619 188.85 -109.13 -56.75
C ILE A 619 187.67 -108.14 -56.38
N ALA A 620 186.49 -108.73 -56.08
CA ALA A 620 185.42 -108.37 -55.11
C ALA A 620 184.56 -107.08 -55.22
N ALA A 621 183.23 -107.20 -54.98
CA ALA A 621 182.31 -106.31 -54.22
C ALA A 621 180.79 -106.48 -54.55
N GLY A 622 180.08 -107.24 -53.70
CA GLY A 622 178.75 -107.03 -53.08
C GLY A 622 177.56 -106.24 -53.68
N GLU A 623 176.44 -106.43 -52.96
CA GLU A 623 175.43 -105.44 -52.53
C GLU A 623 174.50 -104.70 -53.52
N LYS A 624 173.23 -104.54 -53.10
CA LYS A 624 172.54 -103.24 -52.87
C LYS A 624 171.05 -103.42 -52.50
N GLN A 625 170.41 -102.62 -51.63
CA GLN A 625 170.92 -101.61 -50.69
C GLN A 625 169.90 -101.30 -49.56
N HIS A 626 170.23 -100.33 -48.70
CA HIS A 626 169.41 -99.67 -47.66
C HIS A 626 167.97 -99.29 -48.09
N GLY A 627 167.00 -99.03 -47.20
CA GLY A 627 167.01 -98.80 -45.74
C GLY A 627 166.39 -97.43 -45.39
N SER A 628 166.59 -96.91 -44.15
CA SER A 628 166.27 -95.51 -43.74
C SER A 628 164.76 -95.11 -43.73
N ARG A 629 164.29 -93.99 -43.11
CA ARG A 629 164.73 -93.12 -41.97
C ARG A 629 163.63 -92.07 -41.69
N PHE A 630 163.38 -91.69 -40.42
CA PHE A 630 162.65 -90.45 -40.00
C PHE A 630 161.20 -90.30 -40.55
N GLY A 631 160.37 -89.31 -40.19
CA GLY A 631 160.40 -88.38 -39.06
C GLY A 631 159.41 -87.19 -39.20
N GLU A 632 158.68 -86.89 -38.12
CA GLU A 632 158.04 -85.61 -37.72
C GLU A 632 156.96 -84.87 -38.57
N THR A 633 156.21 -84.06 -37.80
CA THR A 633 155.07 -83.13 -38.01
C THR A 633 155.43 -81.84 -38.82
N PRO A 634 154.53 -80.84 -39.13
CA PRO A 634 153.33 -80.40 -38.37
C PRO A 634 152.10 -79.73 -39.09
N GLU A 635 151.18 -79.30 -38.22
CA GLU A 635 150.06 -78.31 -38.25
C GLU A 635 150.39 -76.88 -38.82
N PRO A 636 149.55 -75.78 -38.72
CA PRO A 636 148.22 -75.55 -38.08
C PRO A 636 147.17 -74.70 -38.87
N GLN A 637 145.97 -74.43 -38.28
CA GLN A 637 145.35 -73.07 -38.23
C GLN A 637 144.18 -72.90 -37.19
N ARG A 638 143.79 -71.64 -36.89
CA ARG A 638 142.79 -71.16 -35.88
C ARG A 638 141.40 -70.88 -36.54
N GLY A 639 140.26 -70.59 -35.90
CA GLY A 639 139.76 -70.34 -34.51
C GLY A 639 138.21 -70.52 -34.52
N THR A 640 137.25 -69.82 -33.88
CA THR A 640 137.01 -68.85 -32.74
C THR A 640 135.48 -68.48 -32.79
N PHE A 641 134.71 -67.85 -31.87
CA PHE A 641 134.82 -67.08 -30.60
C PHE A 641 133.46 -67.17 -29.82
N CYS A 642 133.28 -66.59 -28.62
CA CYS A 642 132.00 -66.50 -27.86
C CYS A 642 131.27 -65.14 -28.01
N TYR A 643 129.94 -65.05 -27.77
CA TYR A 643 129.22 -63.89 -27.17
C TYR A 643 127.73 -64.15 -26.81
N GLU A 644 127.15 -63.34 -25.93
CA GLU A 644 125.69 -63.21 -25.62
C GLU A 644 125.10 -61.92 -26.26
N ALA A 645 123.76 -61.81 -26.42
CA ALA A 645 122.96 -60.56 -26.25
C ALA A 645 121.47 -60.69 -26.66
N SER A 646 120.63 -59.79 -26.12
CA SER A 646 119.27 -59.41 -26.57
C SER A 646 119.36 -58.05 -27.33
N PRO A 647 118.30 -57.23 -27.59
CA PRO A 647 116.84 -57.44 -27.50
C PRO A 647 116.02 -56.97 -28.74
N ASP A 648 114.74 -57.34 -28.81
CA ASP A 648 113.57 -56.44 -28.74
C ASP A 648 112.28 -57.27 -28.52
#